data_AF-A0A831T915-F1
#
_entry.id   AF-A0A831T915-F1
#
_cell.length_a   1.000
_cell.length_b   1.000
_cell.length_c   1.000
_cell.angle_alpha   90.00
_cell.angle_beta   90.00
_cell.angle_gamma   90.00
#
_symmetry.space_group_name_H-M   'P 1'
#
loop_
_entity.id
_entity.type
_entity.pdbx_description
1 polymer ?
#
loop_
_entity_poly.entity_id
_entity_poly.type
_entity_poly.pdbx_seq_one_letter_code
_entity_poly.pdbx_strand_id
1 'polypeptide(L)'
;MFVRRAPSLLRIAIFTLSISLLLPASFAQSNLQTKHEQIIDSLKRDDYLQARQRLEALRRSSPEIFTRNNYDYLLARLLQREGELSLAAQAYESVVARRSPLSEYALWHLGEIARQQSNLKEEQQLLSRLLVANPQSLLAQKARQRLGKSYLESNNYGAAIAALQPISGTQADTARSALARIGQAQFAAGNTTGARATFERLLAGQRDDSALVAAEYLDKLDSQAGRALSESDLITRARVYFFNRRFAQARAHFMKLVESFPQSRFLPEAMFQTGRAYYLEDQFEESTGWFERVHSRFPQTSEGEQGFYQAGHARQRLGRYREAVARYEEFIKAYPKSEFIGGAHLNAIDSLRYAGLDAEAISWCDRTQNDPRLAGELAATTALFNKAKIYLTRGNLEAALGVLTGLLSHNLNRQGPGSTNRDEVAFMRGYCLEQLGRVGEAIEIYLSIPDERDRYYGRRATFRLLALAARPQSQALIAQRVTELREQARESLSRKQYGTAKAAANQALRLSQAAPLVTEMNNILRECYQNLPEYQKVNQFKLASFGRQVIVDRAPPVTNRSHLGIATELIFLGLYDEGAPELQAANLRSASSDQTDREKDGASKSAPVVKARGGPGSAQHRRRSGATQAAKRSRPAQAPRVGNWPYTLAVFSNRGNHADRALNFAESVFSGIPKDYKLDLLPRDLVELLYPAPYRDVLRQQAIPRGIDPRFLLAIARQESRFRADAKSPAAARGLMQFTPSAVDRIAAVLQLNNFDQDDLYRPEVSILFGAQLMQEIFKLFPDNPYAAAVAYNGSEAAAERWLKRSGSNDPDRFVIEVGYRESKDYVFKVMSNYWAYQQIYTEKLERR
;
A
#
# COMPACT_ATOMS: atom_id res chain seq x y z
N MET A 1 61.15 -65.92 10.00
CA MET A 1 61.95 -66.61 11.03
C MET A 1 63.05 -65.65 11.47
N PHE A 2 63.06 -65.27 12.75
CA PHE A 2 64.19 -64.79 13.56
C PHE A 2 65.23 -63.77 13.00
N VAL A 3 65.29 -62.60 13.67
CA VAL A 3 66.44 -62.05 14.46
C VAL A 3 67.85 -61.96 13.83
N ARG A 4 68.47 -60.76 13.75
CA ARG A 4 69.55 -60.20 14.64
C ARG A 4 70.25 -58.88 14.17
N ARG A 5 70.28 -57.89 15.08
CA ARG A 5 71.32 -56.91 15.56
C ARG A 5 72.33 -56.11 14.66
N ALA A 6 72.30 -54.78 14.94
CA ALA A 6 73.38 -53.75 15.18
C ALA A 6 74.12 -53.05 13.99
N PRO A 7 74.75 -51.84 14.15
CA PRO A 7 74.84 -50.89 15.28
C PRO A 7 74.50 -49.40 14.94
N SER A 8 74.64 -48.53 15.96
CA SER A 8 74.29 -47.10 16.08
C SER A 8 75.29 -46.08 15.51
N LEU A 9 74.79 -44.94 14.97
CA LEU A 9 75.52 -43.66 14.87
C LEU A 9 74.59 -42.47 15.21
N LEU A 10 75.19 -41.44 15.80
CA LEU A 10 74.57 -40.41 16.66
C LEU A 10 74.67 -39.01 16.00
N ARG A 11 73.54 -38.27 16.04
CA ARG A 11 73.33 -36.79 16.02
C ARG A 11 73.78 -35.94 14.82
N ILE A 12 72.82 -35.21 14.21
CA ILE A 12 72.85 -33.77 13.85
C ILE A 12 71.40 -33.24 13.92
N ALA A 13 71.21 -32.03 14.48
CA ALA A 13 69.93 -31.37 14.71
C ALA A 13 69.28 -30.84 13.41
N ILE A 14 67.96 -30.97 13.30
CA ILE A 14 67.13 -30.40 12.22
C ILE A 14 66.54 -29.07 12.71
N PHE A 15 66.95 -27.97 12.09
CA PHE A 15 66.24 -26.68 12.16
C PHE A 15 65.35 -26.57 10.91
N THR A 16 64.04 -26.71 11.06
CA THR A 16 63.07 -26.28 10.04
C THR A 16 62.69 -24.83 10.30
N LEU A 17 63.20 -23.94 9.45
CA LEU A 17 62.91 -22.52 9.43
C LEU A 17 61.46 -22.29 8.93
N SER A 18 60.57 -21.81 9.81
CA SER A 18 59.23 -21.36 9.40
C SER A 18 59.29 -19.86 9.10
N ILE A 19 59.40 -19.51 7.82
CA ILE A 19 59.32 -18.12 7.35
C ILE A 19 57.87 -17.64 7.48
N SER A 20 57.60 -16.79 8.45
CA SER A 20 56.33 -16.05 8.55
C SER A 20 56.43 -14.80 7.67
N LEU A 21 55.87 -14.86 6.45
CA LEU A 21 55.67 -13.69 5.60
C LEU A 21 54.60 -12.78 6.23
N LEU A 22 55.05 -11.68 6.84
CA LEU A 22 54.18 -10.56 7.23
C LEU A 22 53.66 -9.87 5.97
N LEU A 23 52.41 -10.14 5.61
CA LEU A 23 51.69 -9.33 4.62
C LEU A 23 51.55 -7.89 5.15
N PRO A 24 51.74 -6.86 4.32
CA PRO A 24 51.53 -5.48 4.73
C PRO A 24 50.05 -5.24 5.12
N ALA A 25 49.79 -4.46 6.17
CA ALA A 25 48.46 -4.21 6.72
C ALA A 25 47.45 -3.70 5.67
N SER A 26 47.91 -2.94 4.67
CA SER A 26 47.10 -2.47 3.53
C SER A 26 46.55 -3.60 2.65
N PHE A 27 47.29 -4.70 2.51
CA PHE A 27 46.89 -5.87 1.74
C PHE A 27 45.91 -6.77 2.52
N ALA A 28 46.09 -6.90 3.83
CA ALA A 28 45.12 -7.57 4.69
C ALA A 28 43.78 -6.81 4.72
N GLN A 29 43.85 -5.47 4.73
CA GLN A 29 42.68 -4.61 4.70
C GLN A 29 41.92 -4.70 3.37
N SER A 30 42.61 -4.67 2.23
CA SER A 30 41.96 -4.81 0.92
C SER A 30 41.30 -6.18 0.74
N ASN A 31 41.94 -7.27 1.18
CA ASN A 31 41.37 -8.62 1.10
C ASN A 31 40.09 -8.77 1.94
N LEU A 32 40.08 -8.26 3.18
CA LEU A 32 38.88 -8.30 4.04
C LEU A 32 37.75 -7.41 3.52
N GLN A 33 38.09 -6.26 2.94
CA GLN A 33 37.14 -5.38 2.27
C GLN A 33 36.50 -6.09 1.07
N THR A 34 37.28 -6.77 0.23
CA THR A 34 36.75 -7.56 -0.89
C THR A 34 35.84 -8.70 -0.41
N LYS A 35 36.21 -9.41 0.66
CA LYS A 35 35.34 -10.46 1.24
C LYS A 35 34.01 -9.89 1.73
N HIS A 36 34.05 -8.73 2.38
CA HIS A 36 32.85 -8.01 2.81
C HIS A 36 31.96 -7.64 1.62
N GLU A 37 32.52 -7.01 0.60
CA GLU A 37 31.79 -6.62 -0.62
C GLU A 37 31.14 -7.84 -1.29
N GLN A 38 31.84 -8.97 -1.37
CA GLN A 38 31.28 -10.21 -1.89
C GLN A 38 30.10 -10.74 -1.07
N ILE A 39 30.13 -10.62 0.26
CA ILE A 39 29.00 -10.98 1.13
C ILE A 39 27.81 -10.06 0.83
N ILE A 40 28.03 -8.74 0.84
CA ILE A 40 26.97 -7.75 0.61
C ILE A 40 26.38 -7.87 -0.80
N ASP A 41 27.20 -8.14 -1.81
CA ASP A 41 26.73 -8.34 -3.19
C ASP A 41 25.99 -9.65 -3.38
N SER A 42 26.24 -10.66 -2.55
CA SER A 42 25.41 -11.87 -2.49
C SER A 42 24.02 -11.53 -1.93
N LEU A 43 23.95 -10.76 -0.83
CA LEU A 43 22.69 -10.29 -0.26
C LEU A 43 21.87 -9.43 -1.23
N LYS A 44 22.50 -8.48 -1.93
CA LYS A 44 21.82 -7.62 -2.93
C LYS A 44 21.23 -8.40 -4.11
N ARG A 45 21.74 -9.61 -4.38
CA ARG A 45 21.28 -10.51 -5.44
C ARG A 45 20.34 -11.60 -4.92
N ASP A 46 19.91 -11.49 -3.66
CA ASP A 46 19.09 -12.50 -2.99
C ASP A 46 19.76 -13.90 -2.93
N ASP A 47 21.10 -13.97 -3.05
CA ASP A 47 21.88 -15.21 -2.93
C ASP A 47 22.32 -15.44 -1.47
N TYR A 48 21.32 -15.75 -0.64
CA TYR A 48 21.49 -15.91 0.82
C TYR A 48 22.37 -17.11 1.18
N LEU A 49 22.30 -18.18 0.40
CA LEU A 49 23.14 -19.37 0.58
C LEU A 49 24.61 -19.03 0.38
N GLN A 50 24.95 -18.31 -0.69
CA GLN A 50 26.33 -17.88 -0.92
C GLN A 50 26.80 -16.89 0.15
N ALA A 51 25.95 -15.95 0.57
CA ALA A 51 26.27 -15.04 1.66
C ALA A 51 26.62 -15.81 2.95
N ARG A 52 25.81 -16.80 3.32
CA ARG A 52 26.03 -17.68 4.48
C ARG A 52 27.34 -18.45 4.37
N GLN A 53 27.60 -19.10 3.23
CA GLN A 53 28.84 -19.87 3.02
C GLN A 53 30.09 -18.99 3.17
N ARG A 54 30.06 -17.76 2.63
CA ARG A 54 31.16 -16.79 2.78
C ARG A 54 31.35 -16.36 4.23
N LEU A 55 30.26 -16.13 4.97
CA LEU A 55 30.31 -15.80 6.40
C LEU A 55 30.87 -16.94 7.24
N GLU A 56 30.45 -18.18 7.00
CA GLU A 56 30.98 -19.36 7.70
C GLU A 56 32.46 -19.59 7.39
N ALA A 57 32.89 -19.37 6.15
CA ALA A 57 34.30 -19.41 5.78
C ALA A 57 35.11 -18.34 6.54
N LEU A 58 34.59 -17.11 6.62
CA LEU A 58 35.23 -16.02 7.38
C LEU A 58 35.27 -16.32 8.89
N ARG A 59 34.20 -16.91 9.44
CA ARG A 59 34.14 -17.34 10.85
C ARG A 59 35.23 -18.36 11.17
N ARG A 60 35.46 -19.33 10.26
CA ARG A 60 36.51 -20.35 10.41
C ARG A 60 37.92 -19.75 10.27
N SER A 61 38.14 -18.87 9.29
CA SER A 61 39.47 -18.33 9.02
C SER A 61 39.89 -17.20 9.98
N SER A 62 38.93 -16.45 10.53
CA SER A 62 39.18 -15.20 11.26
C SER A 62 38.09 -14.90 12.31
N PRO A 63 37.94 -15.72 13.36
CA PRO A 63 36.82 -15.64 14.31
C PRO A 63 36.74 -14.30 15.08
N GLU A 64 37.86 -13.68 15.41
CA GLU A 64 37.84 -12.37 16.08
C GLU A 64 37.34 -11.25 15.16
N ILE A 65 37.79 -11.24 13.91
CA ILE A 65 37.35 -10.28 12.89
C ILE A 65 35.87 -10.48 12.58
N PHE A 66 35.43 -11.74 12.55
CA PHE A 66 34.04 -12.12 12.37
C PHE A 66 33.15 -11.45 13.44
N THR A 67 33.47 -11.66 14.71
CA THR A 67 32.70 -11.12 15.85
C THR A 67 32.80 -9.59 15.96
N ARG A 68 33.99 -9.00 15.75
CA ARG A 68 34.20 -7.54 15.83
C ARG A 68 33.40 -6.76 14.81
N ASN A 69 33.16 -7.35 13.64
CA ASN A 69 32.37 -6.73 12.58
C ASN A 69 30.86 -7.05 12.68
N ASN A 70 30.40 -7.70 13.76
CA ASN A 70 29.01 -8.11 13.96
C ASN A 70 28.50 -9.11 12.90
N TYR A 71 29.38 -9.88 12.26
CA TYR A 71 28.97 -10.89 11.27
C TYR A 71 28.23 -12.07 11.91
N ASP A 72 28.36 -12.29 13.22
CA ASP A 72 27.55 -13.20 14.02
C ASP A 72 26.06 -12.83 13.96
N TYR A 73 25.72 -11.53 14.01
CA TYR A 73 24.36 -11.05 13.85
C TYR A 73 23.80 -11.31 12.44
N LEU A 74 24.59 -11.01 11.40
CA LEU A 74 24.19 -11.29 10.01
C LEU A 74 24.01 -12.79 9.76
N LEU A 75 24.92 -13.63 10.29
CA LEU A 75 24.77 -15.08 10.22
C LEU A 75 23.51 -15.56 10.94
N ALA A 76 23.18 -15.01 12.11
CA ALA A 76 21.95 -15.33 12.84
C ALA A 76 20.69 -15.03 12.01
N ARG A 77 20.65 -13.86 11.35
CA ARG A 77 19.55 -13.46 10.44
C ARG A 77 19.38 -14.43 9.27
N LEU A 78 20.48 -14.88 8.66
CA LEU A 78 20.46 -15.84 7.55
C LEU A 78 19.98 -17.22 8.00
N LEU A 79 20.49 -17.72 9.13
CA LEU A 79 20.06 -19.00 9.71
C LEU A 79 18.57 -18.99 10.06
N GLN A 80 18.08 -17.90 10.66
CA GLN A 80 16.66 -17.76 11.00
C GLN A 80 15.77 -17.77 9.74
N ARG A 81 16.20 -17.12 8.66
CA ARG A 81 15.50 -17.15 7.36
C ARG A 81 15.41 -18.57 6.79
N GLU A 82 16.47 -19.36 6.94
CA GLU A 82 16.54 -20.74 6.46
C GLU A 82 15.77 -21.72 7.36
N GLY A 83 15.24 -21.27 8.50
CA GLY A 83 14.53 -22.11 9.46
C GLY A 83 15.45 -22.84 10.45
N GLU A 84 16.75 -22.54 10.45
CA GLU A 84 17.75 -23.10 11.37
C GLU A 84 17.70 -22.40 12.74
N LEU A 85 16.53 -22.46 13.39
CA LEU A 85 16.18 -21.62 14.55
C LEU A 85 17.13 -21.80 15.74
N SER A 86 17.58 -23.02 16.02
CA SER A 86 18.51 -23.29 17.13
C SER A 86 19.89 -22.66 16.90
N LEU A 87 20.41 -22.74 15.67
CA LEU A 87 21.70 -22.13 15.32
C LEU A 87 21.59 -20.60 15.29
N ALA A 88 20.47 -20.07 14.80
CA ALA A 88 20.17 -18.65 14.84
C ALA A 88 20.14 -18.12 16.28
N ALA A 89 19.44 -18.83 17.18
CA ALA A 89 19.36 -18.45 18.59
C ALA A 89 20.74 -18.37 19.26
N GLN A 90 21.59 -19.39 19.08
CA GLN A 90 22.96 -19.39 19.61
C GLN A 90 23.78 -18.19 19.11
N ALA A 91 23.65 -17.83 17.83
CA ALA A 91 24.34 -16.69 17.26
C ALA A 91 23.82 -15.35 17.83
N TYR A 92 22.50 -15.19 17.99
CA TYR A 92 21.93 -14.01 18.65
C TYR A 92 22.32 -13.90 20.12
N GLU A 93 22.35 -15.01 20.86
CA GLU A 93 22.81 -15.04 22.25
C GLU A 93 24.24 -14.54 22.39
N SER A 94 25.12 -14.91 21.45
CA SER A 94 26.49 -14.40 21.40
C SER A 94 26.54 -12.87 21.25
N VAL A 95 25.72 -12.31 20.36
CA VAL A 95 25.59 -10.85 20.14
C VAL A 95 25.15 -10.14 21.43
N VAL A 96 24.19 -10.72 22.15
CA VAL A 96 23.66 -10.20 23.41
C VAL A 96 24.70 -10.31 24.54
N ALA A 97 25.37 -11.45 24.67
CA ALA A 97 26.34 -11.73 25.74
C ALA A 97 27.52 -10.75 25.72
N ARG A 98 28.02 -10.41 24.53
CA ARG A 98 29.11 -9.44 24.35
C ARG A 98 28.67 -7.97 24.36
N ARG A 99 27.39 -7.70 24.64
CA ARG A 99 26.82 -6.34 24.73
C ARG A 99 26.98 -5.51 23.43
N SER A 100 26.83 -6.15 22.27
CA SER A 100 26.84 -5.48 20.97
C SER A 100 25.82 -4.32 20.90
N PRO A 101 26.05 -3.26 20.11
CA PRO A 101 25.01 -2.28 19.78
C PRO A 101 23.74 -2.92 19.21
N LEU A 102 23.86 -4.08 18.55
CA LEU A 102 22.74 -4.82 17.96
C LEU A 102 22.00 -5.73 18.97
N SER A 103 22.33 -5.66 20.26
CA SER A 103 21.74 -6.54 21.29
C SER A 103 20.22 -6.38 21.39
N GLU A 104 19.67 -5.20 21.16
CA GLU A 104 18.22 -4.98 21.26
C GLU A 104 17.44 -5.69 20.14
N TYR A 105 17.98 -5.71 18.92
CA TYR A 105 17.42 -6.44 17.80
C TYR A 105 17.63 -7.95 17.97
N ALA A 106 18.79 -8.38 18.47
CA ALA A 106 19.03 -9.78 18.79
C ALA A 106 18.05 -10.32 19.84
N LEU A 107 17.74 -9.54 20.90
CA LEU A 107 16.71 -9.89 21.89
C LEU A 107 15.32 -9.99 21.28
N TRP A 108 14.99 -9.10 20.33
CA TRP A 108 13.73 -9.18 19.58
C TRP A 108 13.64 -10.48 18.80
N HIS A 109 14.64 -10.80 17.97
CA HIS A 109 14.66 -12.04 17.17
C HIS A 109 14.64 -13.31 18.01
N LEU A 110 15.36 -13.34 19.13
CA LEU A 110 15.26 -14.44 20.10
C LEU A 110 13.82 -14.61 20.62
N GLY A 111 13.15 -13.51 20.93
CA GLY A 111 11.74 -13.54 21.32
C GLY A 111 10.83 -14.08 20.21
N GLU A 112 11.15 -13.79 18.95
CA GLU A 112 10.43 -14.35 17.79
C GLU A 112 10.64 -15.86 17.64
N ILE A 113 11.88 -16.32 17.82
CA ILE A 113 12.22 -17.75 17.79
C ILE A 113 11.50 -18.48 18.92
N ALA A 114 11.55 -17.96 20.14
CA ALA A 114 10.86 -18.53 21.29
C ALA A 114 9.34 -18.65 21.03
N ARG A 115 8.74 -17.62 20.42
CA ARG A 115 7.32 -17.66 20.00
C ARG A 115 7.03 -18.74 18.97
N GLN A 116 7.87 -18.88 17.94
CA GLN A 116 7.70 -19.90 16.90
C GLN A 116 7.76 -21.31 17.49
N GLN A 117 8.55 -21.48 18.55
CA GLN A 117 8.65 -22.73 19.33
C GLN A 117 7.56 -22.86 20.41
N SER A 118 6.58 -21.94 20.45
CA SER A 118 5.54 -21.87 21.48
C SER A 118 6.05 -21.73 22.92
N ASN A 119 7.29 -21.28 23.11
CA ASN A 119 7.89 -21.03 24.42
C ASN A 119 7.57 -19.61 24.92
N LEU A 120 6.33 -19.41 25.38
CA LEU A 120 5.83 -18.11 25.84
C LEU A 120 6.64 -17.53 27.01
N LYS A 121 7.14 -18.38 27.91
CA LYS A 121 7.92 -17.95 29.09
C LYS A 121 9.25 -17.32 28.68
N GLU A 122 9.95 -17.95 27.74
CA GLU A 122 11.21 -17.43 27.22
C GLU A 122 10.99 -16.16 26.40
N GLU A 123 9.96 -16.12 25.53
CA GLU A 123 9.54 -14.91 24.82
C GLU A 123 9.33 -13.74 25.80
N GLN A 124 8.58 -13.96 26.88
CA GLN A 124 8.30 -12.95 27.89
C GLN A 124 9.57 -12.43 28.57
N GLN A 125 10.51 -13.31 28.92
CA GLN A 125 11.78 -12.94 29.54
C GLN A 125 12.65 -12.10 28.61
N LEU A 126 12.76 -12.50 27.34
CA LEU A 126 13.56 -11.80 26.32
C LEU A 126 13.00 -10.42 26.00
N LEU A 127 11.68 -10.30 25.79
CA LEU A 127 11.02 -9.02 25.53
C LEU A 127 11.08 -8.08 26.75
N SER A 128 10.92 -8.61 27.96
CA SER A 128 11.08 -7.81 29.19
C SER A 128 12.51 -7.28 29.31
N ARG A 129 13.52 -8.12 29.02
CA ARG A 129 14.92 -7.71 29.02
C ARG A 129 15.21 -6.63 27.97
N LEU A 130 14.62 -6.71 26.77
CA LEU A 130 14.72 -5.68 25.74
C LEU A 130 14.20 -4.34 26.28
N LEU A 131 13.01 -4.33 26.87
CA LEU A 131 12.35 -3.11 27.37
C LEU A 131 13.09 -2.46 28.53
N VAL A 132 13.63 -3.26 29.45
CA VAL A 132 14.40 -2.78 30.60
C VAL A 132 15.75 -2.22 30.15
N ALA A 133 16.46 -2.93 29.28
CA ALA A 133 17.78 -2.52 28.83
C ALA A 133 17.75 -1.37 27.82
N ASN A 134 16.70 -1.26 27.00
CA ASN A 134 16.62 -0.33 25.87
C ASN A 134 15.22 0.33 25.78
N PRO A 135 14.81 1.15 26.77
CA PRO A 135 13.47 1.75 26.80
C PRO A 135 13.19 2.72 25.64
N GLN A 136 14.25 3.23 24.99
CA GLN A 136 14.19 4.14 23.84
C GLN A 136 14.31 3.43 22.48
N SER A 137 14.32 2.09 22.48
CA SER A 137 14.37 1.28 21.26
C SER A 137 13.20 1.58 20.34
N LEU A 138 13.42 1.56 19.02
CA LEU A 138 12.33 1.58 18.04
C LEU A 138 11.41 0.36 18.16
N LEU A 139 11.88 -0.72 18.79
CA LEU A 139 11.11 -1.94 19.04
C LEU A 139 10.28 -1.89 20.32
N ALA A 140 10.46 -0.88 21.19
CA ALA A 140 9.87 -0.89 22.53
C ALA A 140 8.34 -0.91 22.53
N GLN A 141 7.70 -0.24 21.56
CA GLN A 141 6.24 -0.26 21.44
C GLN A 141 5.74 -1.62 20.96
N LYS A 142 6.35 -2.17 19.90
CA LYS A 142 6.03 -3.51 19.38
C LYS A 142 6.26 -4.60 20.43
N ALA A 143 7.36 -4.51 21.18
CA ALA A 143 7.68 -5.42 22.27
C ALA A 143 6.63 -5.37 23.39
N ARG A 144 6.14 -4.19 23.78
CA ARG A 144 5.05 -4.08 24.78
C ARG A 144 3.74 -4.72 24.29
N GLN A 145 3.37 -4.51 23.04
CA GLN A 145 2.17 -5.14 22.46
C GLN A 145 2.27 -6.67 22.46
N ARG A 146 3.40 -7.20 21.97
CA ARG A 146 3.68 -8.63 21.90
C ARG A 146 3.74 -9.26 23.29
N LEU A 147 4.42 -8.62 24.23
CA LEU A 147 4.51 -9.05 25.62
C LEU A 147 3.13 -9.09 26.29
N GLY A 148 2.30 -8.06 26.08
CA GLY A 148 0.92 -8.03 26.55
C GLY A 148 0.07 -9.18 25.99
N LYS A 149 0.23 -9.50 24.69
CA LYS A 149 -0.43 -10.66 24.05
C LYS A 149 0.02 -11.99 24.67
N SER A 150 1.34 -12.20 24.84
CA SER A 150 1.88 -13.44 25.43
C SER A 150 1.44 -13.64 26.88
N TYR A 151 1.34 -12.57 27.68
CA TYR A 151 0.79 -12.65 29.03
C TYR A 151 -0.71 -12.95 29.07
N LEU A 152 -1.51 -12.41 28.13
CA LEU A 152 -2.92 -12.79 27.99
C LEU A 152 -3.09 -14.28 27.69
N GLU A 153 -2.31 -14.82 26.75
CA GLU A 153 -2.36 -16.23 26.35
C GLU A 153 -1.92 -17.19 27.46
N SER A 154 -1.05 -16.73 28.35
CA SER A 154 -0.62 -17.48 29.55
C SER A 154 -1.48 -17.19 30.78
N ASN A 155 -2.64 -16.52 30.61
CA ASN A 155 -3.57 -16.14 31.67
C ASN A 155 -2.97 -15.25 32.79
N ASN A 156 -1.83 -14.60 32.53
CA ASN A 156 -1.22 -13.66 33.45
C ASN A 156 -1.75 -12.25 33.21
N TYR A 157 -3.01 -12.01 33.57
CA TYR A 157 -3.73 -10.78 33.25
C TYR A 157 -3.10 -9.53 33.89
N GLY A 158 -2.57 -9.64 35.10
CA GLY A 158 -1.88 -8.52 35.77
C GLY A 158 -0.63 -8.05 35.01
N ALA A 159 0.20 -9.00 34.58
CA ALA A 159 1.39 -8.69 33.77
C ALA A 159 1.02 -8.17 32.38
N ALA A 160 -0.06 -8.69 31.78
CA ALA A 160 -0.58 -8.19 30.51
C ALA A 160 -0.97 -6.70 30.61
N ILE A 161 -1.72 -6.33 31.65
CA ILE A 161 -2.11 -4.94 31.90
C ILE A 161 -0.87 -4.07 32.11
N ALA A 162 0.06 -4.50 32.97
CA ALA A 162 1.29 -3.75 33.24
C ALA A 162 2.16 -3.51 32.00
N ALA A 163 2.24 -4.49 31.09
CA ALA A 163 2.98 -4.37 29.83
C ALA A 163 2.33 -3.38 28.84
N LEU A 164 0.99 -3.34 28.80
CA LEU A 164 0.21 -2.54 27.85
C LEU A 164 -0.09 -1.12 28.34
N GLN A 165 -0.14 -0.89 29.66
CA GLN A 165 -0.48 0.40 30.25
C GLN A 165 0.37 1.58 29.73
N PRO A 166 1.71 1.45 29.53
CA PRO A 166 2.53 2.56 29.04
C PRO A 166 2.17 3.02 27.62
N ILE A 167 1.52 2.16 26.82
CA ILE A 167 1.16 2.46 25.43
C ILE A 167 -0.32 2.78 25.26
N SER A 168 -1.17 2.54 26.26
CA SER A 168 -2.63 2.74 26.17
C SER A 168 -3.10 4.20 26.28
N GLY A 169 -2.23 5.13 26.70
CA GLY A 169 -2.54 6.56 26.84
C GLY A 169 -1.87 7.47 25.80
N THR A 170 -1.19 6.90 24.80
CA THR A 170 -0.48 7.69 23.78
C THR A 170 -1.42 8.10 22.64
N GLN A 171 -1.07 9.13 21.86
CA GLN A 171 -1.84 9.53 20.67
C GLN A 171 -1.66 8.58 19.47
N ALA A 172 -0.97 7.44 19.64
CA ALA A 172 -0.74 6.48 18.57
C ALA A 172 -1.93 5.53 18.38
N ASP A 173 -2.19 5.09 17.14
CA ASP A 173 -3.25 4.12 16.81
C ASP A 173 -3.19 2.84 17.67
N THR A 174 -1.98 2.43 18.08
CA THR A 174 -1.75 1.28 18.96
C THR A 174 -2.36 1.42 20.36
N ALA A 175 -2.64 2.64 20.82
CA ALA A 175 -3.10 2.92 22.17
C ALA A 175 -4.50 2.34 22.42
N ARG A 176 -5.39 2.45 21.43
CA ARG A 176 -6.74 1.89 21.51
C ARG A 176 -6.73 0.36 21.50
N SER A 177 -5.89 -0.25 20.66
CA SER A 177 -5.71 -1.71 20.66
C SER A 177 -5.15 -2.22 21.99
N ALA A 178 -4.16 -1.53 22.56
CA ALA A 178 -3.65 -1.85 23.89
C ALA A 178 -4.73 -1.71 24.97
N LEU A 179 -5.56 -0.67 24.88
CA LEU A 179 -6.67 -0.45 25.80
C LEU A 179 -7.75 -1.54 25.69
N ALA A 180 -8.08 -2.00 24.47
CA ALA A 180 -9.01 -3.11 24.27
C ALA A 180 -8.48 -4.40 24.92
N ARG A 181 -7.20 -4.71 24.73
CA ARG A 181 -6.54 -5.85 25.38
C ARG A 181 -6.49 -5.74 26.90
N ILE A 182 -6.31 -4.53 27.45
CA ILE A 182 -6.44 -4.27 28.89
C ILE A 182 -7.86 -4.59 29.38
N GLY A 183 -8.90 -4.13 28.66
CA GLY A 183 -10.29 -4.46 28.99
C GLY A 183 -10.57 -5.96 28.95
N GLN A 184 -10.03 -6.68 27.95
CA GLN A 184 -10.12 -8.13 27.87
C GLN A 184 -9.41 -8.83 29.04
N ALA A 185 -8.22 -8.36 29.43
CA ALA A 185 -7.49 -8.86 30.59
C ALA A 185 -8.28 -8.64 31.89
N GLN A 186 -8.87 -7.45 32.07
CA GLN A 186 -9.72 -7.13 33.22
C GLN A 186 -10.95 -8.04 33.27
N PHE A 187 -11.62 -8.26 32.13
CA PHE A 187 -12.77 -9.15 32.03
C PHE A 187 -12.40 -10.59 32.39
N ALA A 188 -11.31 -11.12 31.82
CA ALA A 188 -10.84 -12.48 32.09
C ALA A 188 -10.38 -12.67 33.55
N ALA A 189 -9.87 -11.61 34.18
CA ALA A 189 -9.52 -11.60 35.61
C ALA A 189 -10.74 -11.46 36.55
N GLY A 190 -11.96 -11.38 36.02
CA GLY A 190 -13.19 -11.19 36.81
C GLY A 190 -13.43 -9.74 37.27
N ASN A 191 -12.59 -8.78 36.88
CA ASN A 191 -12.78 -7.35 37.16
C ASN A 191 -13.78 -6.73 36.16
N THR A 192 -15.05 -7.09 36.29
CA THR A 192 -16.13 -6.68 35.39
C THR A 192 -16.37 -5.16 35.41
N THR A 193 -16.25 -4.52 36.57
CA THR A 193 -16.38 -3.06 36.72
C THR A 193 -15.28 -2.31 35.97
N GLY A 194 -14.02 -2.72 36.14
CA GLY A 194 -12.88 -2.14 35.44
C GLY A 194 -12.95 -2.38 33.93
N ALA A 195 -13.31 -3.60 33.52
CA ALA A 195 -13.50 -3.95 32.12
C ALA A 195 -14.57 -3.09 31.46
N ARG A 196 -15.74 -2.94 32.09
CA ARG A 196 -16.83 -2.07 31.60
C ARG A 196 -16.37 -0.64 31.39
N ALA A 197 -15.73 -0.03 32.40
CA ALA A 197 -15.25 1.35 32.30
C ALA A 197 -14.24 1.53 31.15
N THR A 198 -13.37 0.54 30.95
CA THR A 198 -12.43 0.50 29.82
C THR A 198 -13.14 0.42 28.47
N PHE A 199 -14.12 -0.47 28.33
CA PHE A 199 -14.87 -0.66 27.09
C PHE A 199 -15.79 0.53 26.76
N GLU A 200 -16.46 1.12 27.74
CA GLU A 200 -17.27 2.33 27.56
C GLU A 200 -16.41 3.51 27.08
N ARG A 201 -15.19 3.66 27.64
CA ARG A 201 -14.21 4.65 27.16
C ARG A 201 -13.79 4.40 25.71
N LEU A 202 -13.67 3.15 25.29
CA LEU A 202 -13.36 2.81 23.90
C LEU A 202 -14.51 3.16 22.94
N LEU A 203 -15.76 2.86 23.34
CA LEU A 203 -16.97 3.18 22.57
C LEU A 203 -17.20 4.68 22.40
N ALA A 204 -16.85 5.49 23.39
CA ALA A 204 -16.96 6.95 23.31
C ALA A 204 -16.00 7.60 22.29
N GLY A 205 -15.01 6.85 21.80
CA GLY A 205 -14.01 7.33 20.84
C GLY A 205 -14.37 7.03 19.38
N GLN A 206 -13.38 6.60 18.61
CA GLN A 206 -13.55 6.26 17.20
C GLN A 206 -14.28 4.92 17.03
N ARG A 207 -15.01 4.77 15.92
CA ARG A 207 -15.53 3.48 15.48
C ARG A 207 -14.38 2.74 14.80
N ASP A 208 -13.87 1.69 15.42
CA ASP A 208 -12.74 0.87 14.98
C ASP A 208 -12.83 -0.56 15.55
N ASP A 209 -11.80 -1.40 15.38
CA ASP A 209 -11.79 -2.76 15.95
C ASP A 209 -11.79 -2.73 17.47
N SER A 210 -11.12 -1.75 18.07
CA SER A 210 -11.07 -1.59 19.52
C SER A 210 -12.47 -1.31 20.09
N ALA A 211 -13.26 -0.49 19.38
CA ALA A 211 -14.66 -0.26 19.69
C ALA A 211 -15.54 -1.49 19.43
N LEU A 212 -15.25 -2.28 18.39
CA LEU A 212 -15.96 -3.56 18.16
C LEU A 212 -15.75 -4.51 19.33
N VAL A 213 -14.50 -4.73 19.75
CA VAL A 213 -14.18 -5.54 20.93
C VAL A 213 -14.92 -5.00 22.15
N ALA A 214 -14.95 -3.68 22.34
CA ALA A 214 -15.70 -3.07 23.43
C ALA A 214 -17.21 -3.37 23.36
N ALA A 215 -17.84 -3.23 22.20
CA ALA A 215 -19.26 -3.55 22.01
C ALA A 215 -19.55 -5.03 22.34
N GLU A 216 -18.75 -5.95 21.81
CA GLU A 216 -18.93 -7.40 22.02
C GLU A 216 -18.79 -7.79 23.49
N TYR A 217 -17.83 -7.23 24.20
CA TYR A 217 -17.65 -7.53 25.63
C TYR A 217 -18.68 -6.83 26.51
N LEU A 218 -19.16 -5.64 26.14
CA LEU A 218 -20.28 -5.00 26.84
C LEU A 218 -21.58 -5.79 26.66
N ASP A 219 -21.85 -6.33 25.47
CA ASP A 219 -22.99 -7.21 25.24
C ASP A 219 -22.92 -8.47 26.12
N LYS A 220 -21.73 -9.08 26.24
CA LYS A 220 -21.50 -10.21 27.16
C LYS A 220 -21.76 -9.82 28.61
N LEU A 221 -21.19 -8.69 29.07
CA LEU A 221 -21.35 -8.20 30.43
C LEU A 221 -22.81 -7.87 30.77
N ASP A 222 -23.53 -7.24 29.86
CA ASP A 222 -24.94 -6.88 30.06
C ASP A 222 -25.85 -8.11 30.02
N SER A 223 -25.58 -9.06 29.11
CA SER A 223 -26.30 -10.33 29.05
C SER A 223 -26.10 -11.15 30.33
N GLN A 224 -24.87 -11.21 30.87
CA GLN A 224 -24.57 -11.90 32.13
C GLN A 224 -25.23 -11.23 33.33
N ALA A 225 -25.32 -9.90 33.32
CA ALA A 225 -25.93 -9.11 34.38
C ALA A 225 -27.46 -8.98 34.26
N GLY A 226 -28.08 -9.45 33.17
CA GLY A 226 -29.49 -9.22 32.87
C GLY A 226 -29.84 -7.72 32.73
N ARG A 227 -28.87 -6.87 32.37
CA ARG A 227 -29.06 -5.42 32.29
C ARG A 227 -29.84 -5.06 31.02
N ALA A 228 -30.93 -4.31 31.19
CA ALA A 228 -31.63 -3.69 30.07
C ALA A 228 -30.77 -2.59 29.43
N LEU A 229 -30.67 -2.60 28.10
CA LEU A 229 -29.93 -1.60 27.33
C LEU A 229 -30.77 -0.34 27.14
N SER A 230 -30.15 0.83 27.32
CA SER A 230 -30.79 2.12 27.00
C SER A 230 -30.84 2.36 25.49
N GLU A 231 -31.64 3.34 25.03
CA GLU A 231 -31.61 3.74 23.62
C GLU A 231 -30.21 4.20 23.16
N SER A 232 -29.44 4.81 24.06
CA SER A 232 -28.07 5.27 23.79
C SER A 232 -27.09 4.09 23.64
N ASP A 233 -27.24 3.05 24.46
CA ASP A 233 -26.45 1.83 24.35
C ASP A 233 -26.70 1.14 23.00
N LEU A 234 -27.99 0.97 22.65
CA LEU A 234 -28.40 0.31 21.41
C LEU A 234 -27.88 1.03 20.19
N ILE A 235 -28.10 2.35 20.07
CA ILE A 235 -27.68 3.09 18.88
C ILE A 235 -26.15 3.15 18.76
N THR A 236 -25.42 3.29 19.87
CA THR A 236 -23.96 3.36 19.87
C THR A 236 -23.35 2.04 19.42
N ARG A 237 -23.80 0.91 19.98
CA ARG A 237 -23.32 -0.42 19.59
C ARG A 237 -23.74 -0.78 18.17
N ALA A 238 -24.97 -0.47 17.76
CA ALA A 238 -25.44 -0.71 16.40
C ALA A 238 -24.55 -0.02 15.36
N ARG A 239 -24.19 1.25 15.58
CA ARG A 239 -23.29 2.02 14.70
C ARG A 239 -21.86 1.44 14.67
N VAL A 240 -21.36 0.93 15.79
CA VAL A 240 -20.04 0.27 15.86
C VAL A 240 -20.05 -1.06 15.10
N TYR A 241 -21.05 -1.89 15.32
CA TYR A 241 -21.22 -3.15 14.58
C TYR A 241 -21.39 -2.88 13.08
N PHE A 242 -22.21 -1.90 12.70
CA PHE A 242 -22.42 -1.55 11.30
C PHE A 242 -21.13 -1.06 10.65
N PHE A 243 -20.38 -0.18 11.33
CA PHE A 243 -19.08 0.31 10.84
C PHE A 243 -18.09 -0.83 10.59
N ASN A 244 -18.04 -1.81 11.50
CA ASN A 244 -17.17 -2.98 11.38
C ASN A 244 -17.78 -4.14 10.55
N ARG A 245 -18.84 -3.86 9.77
CA ARG A 245 -19.52 -4.83 8.87
C ARG A 245 -20.08 -6.08 9.58
N ARG A 246 -20.40 -5.96 10.87
CA ARG A 246 -21.14 -6.95 11.67
C ARG A 246 -22.64 -6.67 11.53
N PHE A 247 -23.15 -6.80 10.31
CA PHE A 247 -24.50 -6.32 9.96
C PHE A 247 -25.60 -7.05 10.72
N ALA A 248 -25.48 -8.37 10.95
CA ALA A 248 -26.40 -9.12 11.79
C ALA A 248 -26.49 -8.57 13.23
N GLN A 249 -25.35 -8.36 13.90
CA GLN A 249 -25.34 -7.76 15.24
C GLN A 249 -25.85 -6.31 15.24
N ALA A 250 -25.53 -5.53 14.21
CA ALA A 250 -26.03 -4.17 14.06
C ALA A 250 -27.56 -4.15 13.95
N ARG A 251 -28.14 -5.01 13.10
CA ARG A 251 -29.59 -5.15 12.95
C ARG A 251 -30.26 -5.56 14.26
N ALA A 252 -29.70 -6.51 14.99
CA ALA A 252 -30.27 -6.93 16.28
C ALA A 252 -30.45 -5.72 17.24
N HIS A 253 -29.46 -4.83 17.30
CA HIS A 253 -29.52 -3.62 18.12
C HIS A 253 -30.49 -2.57 17.55
N PHE A 254 -30.47 -2.31 16.24
CA PHE A 254 -31.40 -1.37 15.61
C PHE A 254 -32.87 -1.82 15.76
N MET A 255 -33.15 -3.10 15.54
CA MET A 255 -34.49 -3.67 15.70
C MET A 255 -34.95 -3.59 17.16
N LYS A 256 -34.07 -3.90 18.12
CA LYS A 256 -34.41 -3.76 19.54
C LYS A 256 -34.75 -2.30 19.91
N LEU A 257 -34.06 -1.32 19.32
CA LEU A 257 -34.38 0.10 19.49
C LEU A 257 -35.78 0.41 18.94
N VAL A 258 -36.10 -0.07 17.74
CA VAL A 258 -37.40 0.12 17.10
C VAL A 258 -38.55 -0.49 17.93
N GLU A 259 -38.33 -1.66 18.51
CA GLU A 259 -39.31 -2.38 19.33
C GLU A 259 -39.50 -1.76 20.71
N SER A 260 -38.42 -1.37 21.38
CA SER A 260 -38.44 -1.02 22.80
C SER A 260 -38.58 0.49 23.05
N PHE A 261 -38.29 1.34 22.05
CA PHE A 261 -38.30 2.79 22.18
C PHE A 261 -39.10 3.46 21.03
N PRO A 262 -40.44 3.28 20.98
CA PRO A 262 -41.28 3.74 19.86
C PRO A 262 -41.40 5.27 19.71
N GLN A 263 -40.86 6.04 20.66
CA GLN A 263 -40.79 7.50 20.64
C GLN A 263 -39.34 8.02 20.47
N SER A 264 -38.37 7.13 20.23
CA SER A 264 -36.98 7.55 20.07
C SER A 264 -36.79 8.40 18.82
N ARG A 265 -36.01 9.48 18.95
CA ARG A 265 -35.60 10.31 17.79
C ARG A 265 -34.72 9.53 16.79
N PHE A 266 -34.16 8.39 17.18
CA PHE A 266 -33.30 7.56 16.33
C PHE A 266 -34.07 6.55 15.47
N LEU A 267 -35.41 6.52 15.55
CA LEU A 267 -36.20 5.56 14.77
C LEU A 267 -35.98 5.64 13.24
N PRO A 268 -35.97 6.81 12.59
CA PRO A 268 -35.72 6.88 11.15
C PRO A 268 -34.36 6.28 10.79
N GLU A 269 -33.31 6.61 11.54
CA GLU A 269 -31.97 6.05 11.37
C GLU A 269 -31.95 4.54 11.57
N ALA A 270 -32.51 4.03 12.68
CA ALA A 270 -32.50 2.60 12.98
C ALA A 270 -33.22 1.78 11.90
N MET A 271 -34.37 2.26 11.41
CA MET A 271 -35.12 1.60 10.34
C MET A 271 -34.35 1.64 9.01
N PHE A 272 -33.82 2.80 8.63
CA PHE A 272 -33.05 2.95 7.40
C PHE A 272 -31.75 2.12 7.42
N GLN A 273 -31.00 2.15 8.52
CA GLN A 273 -29.77 1.38 8.67
C GLN A 273 -30.04 -0.13 8.73
N THR A 274 -31.20 -0.55 9.24
CA THR A 274 -31.63 -1.96 9.15
C THR A 274 -31.84 -2.37 7.69
N GLY A 275 -32.54 -1.55 6.89
CA GLY A 275 -32.68 -1.78 5.44
C GLY A 275 -31.35 -1.79 4.70
N ARG A 276 -30.42 -0.90 5.06
CA ARG A 276 -29.05 -0.89 4.50
C ARG A 276 -28.24 -2.12 4.90
N ALA A 277 -28.37 -2.60 6.14
CA ALA A 277 -27.67 -3.78 6.61
C ALA A 277 -28.12 -5.03 5.83
N TYR A 278 -29.42 -5.17 5.55
CA TYR A 278 -29.93 -6.21 4.65
C TYR A 278 -29.42 -6.05 3.22
N TYR A 279 -29.43 -4.81 2.68
CA TYR A 279 -28.91 -4.53 1.34
C TYR A 279 -27.44 -4.95 1.18
N LEU A 280 -26.60 -4.70 2.19
CA LEU A 280 -25.16 -5.02 2.18
C LEU A 280 -24.86 -6.52 2.34
N GLU A 281 -25.84 -7.31 2.78
CA GLU A 281 -25.78 -8.77 2.81
C GLU A 281 -26.54 -9.40 1.62
N ASP A 282 -26.82 -8.60 0.58
CA ASP A 282 -27.56 -8.99 -0.62
C ASP A 282 -28.98 -9.56 -0.36
N GLN A 283 -29.58 -9.24 0.79
CA GLN A 283 -30.97 -9.57 1.17
C GLN A 283 -31.91 -8.44 0.74
N PHE A 284 -32.18 -8.37 -0.57
CA PHE A 284 -32.83 -7.20 -1.16
C PHE A 284 -34.35 -7.13 -0.94
N GLU A 285 -35.05 -8.25 -0.78
CA GLU A 285 -36.47 -8.26 -0.40
C GLU A 285 -36.69 -7.60 0.96
N GLU A 286 -35.96 -8.04 1.98
CA GLU A 286 -36.02 -7.50 3.34
C GLU A 286 -35.61 -6.03 3.36
N SER A 287 -34.54 -5.71 2.63
CA SER A 287 -34.07 -4.34 2.45
C SER A 287 -35.15 -3.42 1.90
N THR A 288 -35.83 -3.84 0.81
CA THR A 288 -36.94 -3.11 0.21
C THR A 288 -38.05 -2.89 1.24
N GLY A 289 -38.44 -3.93 1.97
CA GLY A 289 -39.46 -3.81 3.01
C GLY A 289 -39.15 -2.77 4.08
N TRP A 290 -37.90 -2.71 4.56
CA TRP A 290 -37.48 -1.70 5.54
C TRP A 290 -37.42 -0.29 4.96
N PHE A 291 -36.94 -0.14 3.72
CA PHE A 291 -36.90 1.13 3.02
C PHE A 291 -38.30 1.72 2.77
N GLU A 292 -39.27 0.89 2.39
CA GLU A 292 -40.67 1.31 2.25
C GLU A 292 -41.27 1.73 3.59
N ARG A 293 -40.98 1.00 4.67
CA ARG A 293 -41.49 1.32 6.03
C ARG A 293 -40.96 2.65 6.55
N VAL A 294 -39.65 2.93 6.40
CA VAL A 294 -39.08 4.20 6.86
C VAL A 294 -39.62 5.38 6.05
N HIS A 295 -39.78 5.23 4.73
CA HIS A 295 -40.43 6.24 3.90
C HIS A 295 -41.89 6.48 4.32
N SER A 296 -42.68 5.42 4.49
CA SER A 296 -44.10 5.53 4.83
C SER A 296 -44.33 6.19 6.18
N ARG A 297 -43.48 5.89 7.18
CA ARG A 297 -43.61 6.44 8.54
C ARG A 297 -42.97 7.81 8.71
N PHE A 298 -41.89 8.09 8.00
CA PHE A 298 -41.08 9.31 8.16
C PHE A 298 -40.76 10.00 6.81
N PRO A 299 -41.76 10.29 5.95
CA PRO A 299 -41.50 10.75 4.58
C PRO A 299 -40.80 12.11 4.49
N GLN A 300 -40.83 12.91 5.55
CA GLN A 300 -40.23 14.24 5.64
C GLN A 300 -38.81 14.24 6.22
N THR A 301 -38.29 13.09 6.69
CA THR A 301 -36.89 13.00 7.16
C THR A 301 -35.96 12.60 6.03
N SER A 302 -34.66 12.87 6.19
CA SER A 302 -33.65 12.46 5.22
C SER A 302 -33.64 10.94 5.03
N GLU A 303 -33.83 10.17 6.10
CA GLU A 303 -33.89 8.71 6.05
C GLU A 303 -35.13 8.17 5.33
N GLY A 304 -36.28 8.85 5.43
CA GLY A 304 -37.48 8.48 4.67
C GLY A 304 -37.32 8.76 3.17
N GLU A 305 -36.76 9.90 2.80
CA GLU A 305 -36.40 10.23 1.42
C GLU A 305 -35.36 9.23 0.86
N GLN A 306 -34.27 8.99 1.60
CA GLN A 306 -33.24 8.03 1.21
C GLN A 306 -33.80 6.61 1.13
N GLY A 307 -34.67 6.20 2.05
CA GLY A 307 -35.37 4.92 1.98
C GLY A 307 -36.15 4.78 0.67
N PHE A 308 -36.94 5.78 0.30
CA PHE A 308 -37.73 5.75 -0.94
C PHE A 308 -36.85 5.58 -2.18
N TYR A 309 -35.75 6.32 -2.23
CA TYR A 309 -34.75 6.21 -3.29
C TYR A 309 -34.07 4.83 -3.32
N GLN A 310 -33.60 4.33 -2.16
CA GLN A 310 -32.88 3.06 -2.03
C GLN A 310 -33.75 1.83 -2.29
N ALA A 311 -35.07 1.92 -2.11
CA ALA A 311 -36.00 0.86 -2.54
C ALA A 311 -35.91 0.60 -4.06
N GLY A 312 -35.67 1.64 -4.88
CA GLY A 312 -35.39 1.47 -6.30
C GLY A 312 -34.11 0.67 -6.57
N HIS A 313 -33.04 0.93 -5.79
CA HIS A 313 -31.77 0.21 -5.90
C HIS A 313 -31.93 -1.27 -5.55
N ALA A 314 -32.64 -1.57 -4.45
CA ALA A 314 -32.92 -2.94 -4.04
C ALA A 314 -33.71 -3.70 -5.12
N ARG A 315 -34.76 -3.10 -5.70
CA ARG A 315 -35.53 -3.67 -6.83
C ARG A 315 -34.65 -3.93 -8.06
N GLN A 316 -33.74 -3.01 -8.39
CA GLN A 316 -32.77 -3.20 -9.47
C GLN A 316 -31.85 -4.39 -9.19
N ARG A 317 -31.37 -4.56 -7.95
CA ARG A 317 -30.53 -5.71 -7.57
C ARG A 317 -31.28 -7.04 -7.62
N LEU A 318 -32.59 -7.03 -7.42
CA LEU A 318 -33.50 -8.17 -7.64
C LEU A 318 -33.79 -8.50 -9.11
N GLY A 319 -33.29 -7.70 -10.05
CA GLY A 319 -33.62 -7.85 -11.47
C GLY A 319 -35.03 -7.34 -11.82
N ARG A 320 -35.74 -6.71 -10.88
CA ARG A 320 -37.07 -6.13 -11.08
C ARG A 320 -36.96 -4.74 -11.70
N TYR A 321 -36.36 -4.67 -12.89
CA TYR A 321 -35.93 -3.41 -13.50
C TYR A 321 -37.08 -2.43 -13.79
N ARG A 322 -38.23 -2.92 -14.25
CA ARG A 322 -39.40 -2.04 -14.49
C ARG A 322 -39.95 -1.46 -13.19
N GLU A 323 -40.00 -2.25 -12.10
CA GLU A 323 -40.43 -1.77 -10.79
C GLU A 323 -39.43 -0.76 -10.19
N ALA A 324 -38.14 -0.92 -10.48
CA ALA A 324 -37.10 0.05 -10.10
C ALA A 324 -37.30 1.38 -10.85
N VAL A 325 -37.51 1.34 -12.17
CA VAL A 325 -37.80 2.53 -12.99
C VAL A 325 -39.04 3.25 -12.49
N ALA A 326 -40.14 2.52 -12.27
CA ALA A 326 -41.37 3.09 -11.72
C ALA A 326 -41.14 3.78 -10.37
N ARG A 327 -40.33 3.17 -9.48
CA ARG A 327 -39.96 3.80 -8.21
C ARG A 327 -39.15 5.09 -8.41
N TYR A 328 -38.19 5.11 -9.32
CA TYR A 328 -37.44 6.34 -9.59
C TYR A 328 -38.35 7.45 -10.15
N GLU A 329 -39.34 7.10 -10.97
CA GLU A 329 -40.35 8.07 -11.43
C GLU A 329 -41.21 8.61 -10.30
N GLU A 330 -41.69 7.74 -9.40
CA GLU A 330 -42.41 8.15 -8.20
C GLU A 330 -41.54 9.07 -7.31
N PHE A 331 -40.27 8.72 -7.13
CA PHE A 331 -39.31 9.53 -6.37
C PHE A 331 -39.15 10.94 -6.94
N ILE A 332 -38.94 11.06 -8.25
CA ILE A 332 -38.76 12.36 -8.92
C ILE A 332 -40.01 13.26 -8.76
N LYS A 333 -41.21 12.65 -8.72
CA LYS A 333 -42.47 13.36 -8.48
C LYS A 333 -42.64 13.77 -7.02
N ALA A 334 -42.35 12.85 -6.09
CA ALA A 334 -42.54 13.06 -4.65
C ALA A 334 -41.52 14.05 -4.05
N TYR A 335 -40.28 14.05 -4.56
CA TYR A 335 -39.18 14.85 -4.04
C TYR A 335 -38.55 15.75 -5.11
N PRO A 336 -39.28 16.75 -5.65
CA PRO A 336 -38.86 17.55 -6.81
C PRO A 336 -37.68 18.50 -6.55
N LYS A 337 -37.26 18.64 -5.28
CA LYS A 337 -36.09 19.43 -4.83
C LYS A 337 -34.94 18.56 -4.30
N SER A 338 -35.05 17.23 -4.39
CA SER A 338 -34.03 16.32 -3.88
C SER A 338 -32.73 16.42 -4.67
N GLU A 339 -31.59 16.27 -3.98
CA GLU A 339 -30.29 16.09 -4.60
C GLU A 339 -30.17 14.76 -5.38
N PHE A 340 -31.03 13.78 -5.10
CA PHE A 340 -31.01 12.46 -5.74
C PHE A 340 -31.73 12.40 -7.09
N ILE A 341 -32.35 13.48 -7.57
CA ILE A 341 -33.06 13.49 -8.87
C ILE A 341 -32.15 13.04 -10.02
N GLY A 342 -30.93 13.58 -10.08
CA GLY A 342 -29.95 13.16 -11.09
C GLY A 342 -29.61 11.68 -10.98
N GLY A 343 -29.44 11.17 -9.76
CA GLY A 343 -29.23 9.75 -9.49
C GLY A 343 -30.41 8.88 -9.91
N ALA A 344 -31.64 9.30 -9.64
CA ALA A 344 -32.86 8.58 -10.01
C ALA A 344 -32.98 8.42 -11.53
N HIS A 345 -32.70 9.48 -12.29
CA HIS A 345 -32.62 9.41 -13.76
C HIS A 345 -31.55 8.41 -14.22
N LEU A 346 -30.33 8.48 -13.69
CA LEU A 346 -29.24 7.59 -14.10
C LEU A 346 -29.52 6.12 -13.75
N ASN A 347 -30.10 5.85 -12.58
CA ASN A 347 -30.43 4.47 -12.19
C ASN A 347 -31.62 3.93 -13.00
N ALA A 348 -32.57 4.77 -13.42
CA ALA A 348 -33.61 4.36 -14.35
C ALA A 348 -33.02 3.98 -15.71
N ILE A 349 -32.10 4.79 -16.25
CA ILE A 349 -31.34 4.46 -17.46
C ILE A 349 -30.62 3.13 -17.30
N ASP A 350 -29.86 2.95 -16.21
CA ASP A 350 -29.11 1.71 -15.99
C ASP A 350 -30.01 0.48 -15.80
N SER A 351 -31.14 0.62 -15.08
CA SER A 351 -32.16 -0.43 -14.94
C SER A 351 -32.69 -0.87 -16.31
N LEU A 352 -33.02 0.07 -17.20
CA LEU A 352 -33.49 -0.23 -18.55
C LEU A 352 -32.40 -0.90 -19.41
N ARG A 353 -31.15 -0.44 -19.28
CA ARG A 353 -30.00 -1.09 -19.94
C ARG A 353 -29.79 -2.51 -19.44
N TYR A 354 -29.94 -2.77 -18.15
CA TYR A 354 -29.87 -4.12 -17.59
C TYR A 354 -31.02 -5.02 -18.08
N ALA A 355 -32.20 -4.44 -18.31
CA ALA A 355 -33.34 -5.14 -18.90
C ALA A 355 -33.21 -5.37 -20.42
N GLY A 356 -32.17 -4.82 -21.08
CA GLY A 356 -32.03 -4.86 -22.55
C GLY A 356 -32.98 -3.92 -23.30
N LEU A 357 -33.66 -3.01 -22.59
CA LEU A 357 -34.64 -2.06 -23.12
C LEU A 357 -33.97 -0.76 -23.59
N ASP A 358 -33.08 -0.89 -24.57
CA ASP A 358 -32.19 0.21 -24.97
C ASP A 358 -32.93 1.43 -25.54
N ALA A 359 -34.04 1.24 -26.25
CA ALA A 359 -34.84 2.36 -26.76
C ALA A 359 -35.46 3.19 -25.63
N GLU A 360 -36.00 2.53 -24.61
CA GLU A 360 -36.53 3.19 -23.40
C GLU A 360 -35.38 3.88 -22.63
N ALA A 361 -34.21 3.24 -22.53
CA ALA A 361 -33.04 3.83 -21.90
C ALA A 361 -32.56 5.10 -22.62
N ILE A 362 -32.54 5.10 -23.97
CA ILE A 362 -32.23 6.30 -24.77
C ILE A 362 -33.26 7.40 -24.52
N SER A 363 -34.56 7.05 -24.48
CA SER A 363 -35.61 8.03 -24.15
C SER A 363 -35.39 8.65 -22.77
N TRP A 364 -34.92 7.88 -21.78
CA TRP A 364 -34.55 8.40 -20.48
C TRP A 364 -33.28 9.26 -20.51
N CYS A 365 -32.31 8.95 -21.36
CA CYS A 365 -31.16 9.84 -21.57
C CYS A 365 -31.62 11.20 -22.10
N ASP A 366 -32.54 11.21 -23.06
CA ASP A 366 -33.09 12.43 -23.65
C ASP A 366 -33.97 13.20 -22.66
N ARG A 367 -34.80 12.49 -21.88
CA ARG A 367 -35.54 13.06 -20.75
C ARG A 367 -34.60 13.74 -19.74
N THR A 368 -33.44 13.14 -19.47
CA THR A 368 -32.43 13.70 -18.56
C THR A 368 -31.78 14.95 -19.14
N GLN A 369 -31.53 15.01 -20.46
CA GLN A 369 -31.03 16.23 -21.12
C GLN A 369 -32.04 17.37 -21.06
N ASN A 370 -33.32 17.03 -21.20
CA ASN A 370 -34.40 18.01 -21.32
C ASN A 370 -34.96 18.45 -19.96
N ASP A 371 -34.49 17.87 -18.83
CA ASP A 371 -34.91 18.29 -17.50
C ASP A 371 -34.16 19.57 -17.08
N PRO A 372 -34.85 20.72 -16.93
CA PRO A 372 -34.19 21.99 -16.59
C PRO A 372 -33.45 21.95 -15.25
N ARG A 373 -33.85 21.05 -14.33
CA ARG A 373 -33.20 20.88 -13.03
C ARG A 373 -31.81 20.24 -13.13
N LEU A 374 -31.52 19.57 -14.26
CA LEU A 374 -30.28 18.84 -14.52
C LEU A 374 -29.41 19.54 -15.59
N ALA A 375 -29.82 20.72 -16.07
CA ALA A 375 -29.04 21.48 -17.04
C ALA A 375 -27.65 21.83 -16.48
N GLY A 376 -26.59 21.37 -17.16
CA GLY A 376 -25.21 21.57 -16.71
C GLY A 376 -24.76 20.65 -15.56
N GLU A 377 -25.66 19.79 -15.06
CA GLU A 377 -25.35 18.84 -14.00
C GLU A 377 -24.65 17.58 -14.50
N LEU A 378 -23.95 16.90 -13.59
CA LEU A 378 -23.21 15.66 -13.90
C LEU A 378 -24.12 14.56 -14.47
N ALA A 379 -25.40 14.53 -14.05
CA ALA A 379 -26.36 13.56 -14.53
C ALA A 379 -26.63 13.72 -16.04
N ALA A 380 -26.70 14.95 -16.54
CA ALA A 380 -26.91 15.20 -17.96
C ALA A 380 -25.71 14.69 -18.80
N THR A 381 -24.48 15.02 -18.43
CA THR A 381 -23.31 14.53 -19.19
C THR A 381 -23.16 13.00 -19.09
N THR A 382 -23.47 12.41 -17.94
CA THR A 382 -23.46 10.96 -17.74
C THR A 382 -24.53 10.24 -18.56
N ALA A 383 -25.73 10.84 -18.71
CA ALA A 383 -26.78 10.32 -19.57
C ALA A 383 -26.38 10.31 -21.05
N LEU A 384 -25.73 11.36 -21.56
CA LEU A 384 -25.16 11.36 -22.91
C LEU A 384 -24.09 10.28 -23.08
N PHE A 385 -23.21 10.09 -22.10
CA PHE A 385 -22.22 9.01 -22.17
C PHE A 385 -22.86 7.63 -22.14
N ASN A 386 -23.91 7.41 -21.34
CA ASN A 386 -24.73 6.19 -21.39
C ASN A 386 -25.39 5.99 -22.77
N LYS A 387 -25.88 7.06 -23.41
CA LYS A 387 -26.43 7.00 -24.77
C LYS A 387 -25.38 6.56 -25.80
N ALA A 388 -24.15 7.09 -25.71
CA ALA A 388 -23.03 6.65 -26.55
C ALA A 388 -22.69 5.17 -26.33
N LYS A 389 -22.65 4.71 -25.06
CA LYS A 389 -22.42 3.30 -24.71
C LYS A 389 -23.49 2.37 -25.28
N ILE A 390 -24.76 2.77 -25.25
CA ILE A 390 -25.86 2.00 -25.86
C ILE A 390 -25.64 1.86 -27.37
N TYR A 391 -25.36 2.95 -28.08
CA TYR A 391 -25.10 2.90 -29.52
C TYR A 391 -23.88 2.05 -29.87
N LEU A 392 -22.82 2.17 -29.08
CA LEU A 392 -21.64 1.33 -29.15
C LEU A 392 -22.03 -0.16 -29.04
N THR A 393 -22.83 -0.57 -28.04
CA THR A 393 -23.25 -1.98 -27.86
C THR A 393 -24.15 -2.48 -28.99
N ARG A 394 -24.94 -1.59 -29.60
CA ARG A 394 -25.76 -1.90 -30.78
C ARG A 394 -24.98 -1.89 -32.10
N GLY A 395 -23.68 -1.59 -32.09
CA GLY A 395 -22.86 -1.48 -33.30
C GLY A 395 -23.15 -0.23 -34.15
N ASN A 396 -23.94 0.73 -33.64
CA ASN A 396 -24.21 1.99 -34.34
C ASN A 396 -23.07 2.99 -34.07
N LEU A 397 -21.94 2.77 -34.73
CA LEU A 397 -20.69 3.51 -34.51
C LEU A 397 -20.80 4.99 -34.89
N GLU A 398 -21.55 5.33 -35.95
CA GLU A 398 -21.75 6.72 -36.36
C GLU A 398 -22.54 7.52 -35.32
N ALA A 399 -23.65 6.95 -34.80
CA ALA A 399 -24.42 7.60 -33.75
C ALA A 399 -23.60 7.74 -32.46
N ALA A 400 -22.82 6.71 -32.09
CA ALA A 400 -21.89 6.78 -30.97
C ALA A 400 -20.85 7.89 -31.14
N LEU A 401 -20.20 7.97 -32.30
CA LEU A 401 -19.21 9.00 -32.64
C LEU A 401 -19.83 10.41 -32.56
N GLY A 402 -21.05 10.58 -33.06
CA GLY A 402 -21.79 11.84 -32.98
C GLY A 402 -22.02 12.29 -31.53
N VAL A 403 -22.56 11.40 -30.68
CA VAL A 403 -22.80 11.71 -29.25
C VAL A 403 -21.49 12.00 -28.51
N LEU A 404 -20.44 11.21 -28.74
CA LEU A 404 -19.13 11.42 -28.12
C LEU A 404 -18.48 12.73 -28.57
N THR A 405 -18.66 13.12 -29.82
CA THR A 405 -18.18 14.42 -30.32
C THR A 405 -18.94 15.57 -29.67
N GLY A 406 -20.26 15.46 -29.54
CA GLY A 406 -21.08 16.41 -28.80
C GLY A 406 -20.65 16.56 -27.34
N LEU A 407 -20.33 15.46 -26.66
CA LEU A 407 -19.88 15.47 -25.26
C LEU A 407 -18.66 16.37 -24.99
N LEU A 408 -17.78 16.60 -25.98
CA LEU A 408 -16.59 17.43 -25.82
C LEU A 408 -16.89 18.93 -25.61
N SER A 409 -18.11 19.38 -25.92
CA SER A 409 -18.58 20.74 -25.63
C SER A 409 -19.06 20.92 -24.18
N HIS A 410 -19.25 19.82 -23.43
CA HIS A 410 -19.72 19.86 -22.05
C HIS A 410 -18.56 19.90 -21.04
N ASN A 411 -18.87 20.29 -19.80
CA ASN A 411 -17.92 20.23 -18.69
C ASN A 411 -17.69 18.78 -18.22
N LEU A 412 -16.59 18.17 -18.66
CA LEU A 412 -16.18 16.81 -18.30
C LEU A 412 -15.20 16.76 -17.11
N ASN A 413 -15.01 17.87 -16.39
CA ASN A 413 -14.13 17.92 -15.21
C ASN A 413 -14.86 17.48 -13.93
N ARG A 414 -16.20 17.56 -13.90
CA ARG A 414 -17.00 17.00 -12.80
C ARG A 414 -16.98 15.48 -12.88
N GLN A 415 -16.78 14.81 -11.74
CA GLN A 415 -16.61 13.36 -11.67
C GLN A 415 -17.56 12.76 -10.62
N GLY A 416 -18.10 11.57 -10.90
CA GLY A 416 -19.01 10.83 -10.03
C GLY A 416 -19.32 9.42 -10.58
N PRO A 417 -20.24 8.66 -9.99
CA PRO A 417 -20.61 7.33 -10.49
C PRO A 417 -21.05 7.36 -11.96
N GLY A 418 -20.52 6.45 -12.78
CA GLY A 418 -20.83 6.35 -14.21
C GLY A 418 -20.31 7.49 -15.09
N SER A 419 -19.69 8.53 -14.53
CA SER A 419 -19.23 9.68 -15.31
C SER A 419 -18.04 9.36 -16.21
N THR A 420 -17.72 10.32 -17.09
CA THR A 420 -16.60 10.25 -18.04
C THR A 420 -15.68 11.46 -17.91
N ASN A 421 -14.61 11.48 -18.70
CA ASN A 421 -13.65 12.59 -18.79
C ASN A 421 -13.21 12.81 -20.24
N ARG A 422 -12.46 13.90 -20.50
CA ARG A 422 -12.05 14.26 -21.87
C ARG A 422 -11.20 13.18 -22.54
N ASP A 423 -10.28 12.53 -21.83
CA ASP A 423 -9.41 11.50 -22.40
C ASP A 423 -10.20 10.26 -22.78
N GLU A 424 -11.14 9.83 -21.92
CA GLU A 424 -12.02 8.69 -22.20
C GLU A 424 -12.91 8.95 -23.42
N VAL A 425 -13.53 10.14 -23.50
CA VAL A 425 -14.36 10.53 -24.63
C VAL A 425 -13.52 10.61 -25.91
N ALA A 426 -12.34 11.23 -25.86
CA ALA A 426 -11.43 11.29 -27.01
C ALA A 426 -11.01 9.89 -27.45
N PHE A 427 -10.63 9.03 -26.51
CA PHE A 427 -10.25 7.65 -26.79
C PHE A 427 -11.38 6.88 -27.47
N MET A 428 -12.62 6.97 -26.95
CA MET A 428 -13.76 6.29 -27.55
C MET A 428 -14.18 6.87 -28.90
N ARG A 429 -13.90 8.15 -29.19
CA ARG A 429 -14.02 8.70 -30.56
C ARG A 429 -13.02 8.06 -31.51
N GLY A 430 -11.75 7.97 -31.09
CA GLY A 430 -10.70 7.26 -31.83
C GLY A 430 -11.08 5.80 -32.09
N TYR A 431 -11.65 5.13 -31.07
CA TYR A 431 -12.19 3.78 -31.19
C TYR A 431 -13.28 3.68 -32.26
N CYS A 432 -14.28 4.57 -32.24
CA CYS A 432 -15.35 4.54 -33.25
C CYS A 432 -14.80 4.73 -34.66
N LEU A 433 -13.90 5.70 -34.86
CA LEU A 433 -13.27 5.96 -36.16
C LEU A 433 -12.43 4.76 -36.63
N GLU A 434 -11.71 4.11 -35.71
CA GLU A 434 -10.95 2.89 -36.00
C GLU A 434 -11.87 1.79 -36.51
N GLN A 435 -12.99 1.55 -35.82
CA GLN A 435 -13.94 0.51 -36.19
C GLN A 435 -14.72 0.84 -37.48
N LEU A 436 -14.90 2.13 -37.80
CA LEU A 436 -15.49 2.62 -39.06
C LEU A 436 -14.51 2.56 -40.24
N GLY A 437 -13.24 2.17 -40.04
CA GLY A 437 -12.21 2.16 -41.08
C GLY A 437 -11.63 3.55 -41.40
N ARG A 438 -12.00 4.59 -40.65
CA ARG A 438 -11.45 5.95 -40.75
C ARG A 438 -10.11 6.05 -40.00
N VAL A 439 -9.17 5.19 -40.39
CA VAL A 439 -7.94 4.89 -39.64
C VAL A 439 -7.07 6.13 -39.45
N GLY A 440 -6.93 6.99 -40.47
CA GLY A 440 -6.10 8.20 -40.36
C GLY A 440 -6.58 9.15 -39.27
N GLU A 441 -7.90 9.36 -39.18
CA GLU A 441 -8.48 10.19 -38.12
C GLU A 441 -8.35 9.53 -36.74
N ALA A 442 -8.48 8.20 -36.67
CA ALA A 442 -8.25 7.45 -35.43
C ALA A 442 -6.79 7.61 -34.94
N ILE A 443 -5.80 7.53 -35.83
CA ILE A 443 -4.38 7.73 -35.51
C ILE A 443 -4.15 9.11 -34.89
N GLU A 444 -4.67 10.17 -35.52
CA GLU A 444 -4.49 11.54 -35.02
C GLU A 444 -5.17 11.75 -33.66
N ILE A 445 -6.37 11.18 -33.45
CA ILE A 445 -7.00 11.21 -32.12
C ILE A 445 -6.14 10.47 -31.09
N TYR A 446 -5.70 9.25 -31.37
CA TYR A 446 -4.90 8.47 -30.42
C TYR A 446 -3.57 9.16 -30.08
N LEU A 447 -2.90 9.77 -31.06
CA LEU A 447 -1.67 10.54 -30.85
C LEU A 447 -1.90 11.82 -30.04
N SER A 448 -3.08 12.44 -30.14
CA SER A 448 -3.45 13.63 -29.37
C SER A 448 -3.62 13.37 -27.87
N ILE A 449 -3.88 12.13 -27.46
CA ILE A 449 -4.02 11.76 -26.05
C ILE A 449 -2.61 11.56 -25.45
N PRO A 450 -2.22 12.30 -24.39
CA PRO A 450 -0.88 12.21 -23.80
C PRO A 450 -0.59 10.84 -23.17
N ASP A 451 0.52 10.20 -23.55
CA ASP A 451 1.01 8.93 -22.99
C ASP A 451 2.00 9.17 -21.83
N GLU A 452 1.46 9.67 -20.71
CA GLU A 452 2.19 9.90 -19.47
C GLU A 452 1.97 8.75 -18.47
N ARG A 453 2.89 8.60 -17.49
CA ARG A 453 2.89 7.46 -16.54
C ARG A 453 1.60 7.26 -15.74
N ASP A 454 0.77 8.29 -15.57
CA ASP A 454 -0.50 8.24 -14.82
C ASP A 454 -1.74 8.41 -15.71
N ARG A 455 -1.58 8.35 -17.04
CA ARG A 455 -2.66 8.52 -18.02
C ARG A 455 -3.06 7.18 -18.64
N TYR A 456 -4.05 6.51 -18.04
CA TYR A 456 -4.57 5.22 -18.53
C TYR A 456 -4.92 5.22 -20.03
N TYR A 457 -5.70 6.20 -20.49
CA TYR A 457 -6.15 6.28 -21.88
C TYR A 457 -5.04 6.65 -22.86
N GLY A 458 -4.00 7.35 -22.41
CA GLY A 458 -2.79 7.61 -23.21
C GLY A 458 -2.05 6.34 -23.56
N ARG A 459 -1.87 5.47 -22.56
CA ARG A 459 -1.23 4.17 -22.77
C ARG A 459 -2.12 3.20 -23.54
N ARG A 460 -3.44 3.19 -23.30
CA ARG A 460 -4.39 2.44 -24.15
C ARG A 460 -4.32 2.89 -25.61
N ALA A 461 -4.28 4.20 -25.86
CA ALA A 461 -4.12 4.74 -27.22
C ALA A 461 -2.82 4.25 -27.87
N THR A 462 -1.71 4.19 -27.13
CA THR A 462 -0.46 3.59 -27.61
C THR A 462 -0.63 2.11 -27.98
N PHE A 463 -1.35 1.31 -27.18
CA PHE A 463 -1.61 -0.09 -27.54
C PHE A 463 -2.48 -0.23 -28.81
N ARG A 464 -3.47 0.65 -29.00
CA ARG A 464 -4.29 0.65 -30.24
C ARG A 464 -3.46 1.04 -31.46
N LEU A 465 -2.60 2.05 -31.34
CA LEU A 465 -1.67 2.46 -32.40
C LEU A 465 -0.72 1.32 -32.81
N LEU A 466 -0.13 0.61 -31.84
CA LEU A 466 0.72 -0.55 -32.11
C LEU A 466 -0.07 -1.72 -32.73
N ALA A 467 -1.31 -1.94 -32.31
CA ALA A 467 -2.17 -2.95 -32.92
C ALA A 467 -2.52 -2.60 -34.38
N LEU A 468 -2.76 -1.32 -34.68
CA LEU A 468 -2.95 -0.84 -36.05
C LEU A 468 -1.70 -1.01 -36.92
N ALA A 469 -0.51 -0.85 -36.35
CA ALA A 469 0.76 -1.09 -37.05
C ALA A 469 0.90 -2.55 -37.54
N ALA A 470 0.29 -3.50 -36.81
CA ALA A 470 0.33 -4.92 -37.14
C ALA A 470 -0.76 -5.37 -38.14
N ARG A 471 -1.72 -4.50 -38.50
CA ARG A 471 -2.80 -4.84 -39.44
C ARG A 471 -2.43 -4.44 -40.88
N PRO A 472 -2.58 -5.33 -41.87
CA PRO A 472 -2.24 -5.03 -43.27
C PRO A 472 -2.91 -3.77 -43.83
N GLN A 473 -4.18 -3.53 -43.46
CA GLN A 473 -4.97 -2.41 -43.98
C GLN A 473 -4.46 -1.03 -43.52
N SER A 474 -3.79 -0.97 -42.37
CA SER A 474 -3.31 0.28 -41.76
C SER A 474 -1.79 0.41 -41.72
N GLN A 475 -1.06 -0.66 -42.06
CA GLN A 475 0.40 -0.72 -41.98
C GLN A 475 1.09 0.38 -42.80
N ALA A 476 0.64 0.64 -44.03
CA ALA A 476 1.23 1.67 -44.90
C ALA A 476 1.07 3.08 -44.31
N LEU A 477 -0.11 3.40 -43.79
CA LEU A 477 -0.40 4.71 -43.18
C LEU A 477 0.41 4.92 -41.89
N ILE A 478 0.51 3.89 -41.06
CA ILE A 478 1.36 3.92 -39.85
C ILE A 478 2.83 4.08 -40.24
N ALA A 479 3.31 3.34 -41.24
CA ALA A 479 4.70 3.42 -41.70
C ALA A 479 5.05 4.81 -42.25
N GLN A 480 4.14 5.42 -43.01
CA GLN A 480 4.28 6.80 -43.45
C GLN A 480 4.39 7.75 -42.26
N ARG A 481 3.48 7.65 -41.29
CA ARG A 481 3.47 8.51 -40.10
C ARG A 481 4.72 8.35 -39.23
N VAL A 482 5.25 7.13 -39.12
CA VAL A 482 6.53 6.85 -38.45
C VAL A 482 7.68 7.55 -39.16
N THR A 483 7.73 7.51 -40.50
CA THR A 483 8.77 8.20 -41.28
C THR A 483 8.73 9.70 -41.05
N GLU A 484 7.54 10.32 -41.14
CA GLU A 484 7.35 11.76 -40.89
C GLU A 484 7.84 12.17 -39.50
N LEU A 485 7.43 11.44 -38.46
CA LEU A 485 7.82 11.73 -37.08
C LEU A 485 9.31 11.49 -36.81
N ARG A 486 9.89 10.47 -37.45
CA ARG A 486 11.33 10.19 -37.38
C ARG A 486 12.14 11.31 -38.01
N GLU A 487 11.74 11.80 -39.18
CA GLU A 487 12.37 12.95 -39.86
C GLU A 487 12.21 14.22 -39.04
N GLN A 488 11.00 14.50 -38.54
CA GLN A 488 10.74 15.64 -37.66
C GLN A 488 11.61 15.61 -36.39
N ALA A 489 11.79 14.44 -35.77
CA ALA A 489 12.65 14.28 -34.60
C ALA A 489 14.11 14.61 -34.93
N ARG A 490 14.64 14.13 -36.06
CA ARG A 490 16.00 14.41 -36.53
C ARG A 490 16.22 15.89 -36.84
N GLU A 491 15.33 16.49 -37.62
CA GLU A 491 15.45 17.89 -38.02
C GLU A 491 15.33 18.83 -36.82
N SER A 492 14.40 18.54 -35.91
CA SER A 492 14.24 19.33 -34.69
C SER A 492 15.48 19.22 -33.81
N LEU A 493 16.08 18.04 -33.71
CA LEU A 493 17.31 17.82 -32.94
C LEU A 493 18.49 18.58 -33.56
N SER A 494 18.67 18.53 -34.89
CA SER A 494 19.76 19.26 -35.56
C SER A 494 19.64 20.78 -35.40
N ARG A 495 18.40 21.28 -35.28
CA ARG A 495 18.08 22.69 -34.97
C ARG A 495 18.08 23.01 -33.47
N LYS A 496 18.46 22.06 -32.59
CA LYS A 496 18.46 22.18 -31.12
C LYS A 496 17.08 22.52 -30.51
N GLN A 497 16.00 22.15 -31.20
CA GLN A 497 14.62 22.29 -30.74
C GLN A 497 14.23 21.06 -29.92
N TYR A 498 14.86 20.88 -28.76
CA TYR A 498 14.78 19.64 -27.97
C TYR A 498 13.36 19.26 -27.54
N GLY A 499 12.49 20.23 -27.24
CA GLY A 499 11.09 19.97 -26.88
C GLY A 499 10.31 19.31 -28.03
N THR A 500 10.45 19.84 -29.24
CA THR A 500 9.82 19.31 -30.47
C THR A 500 10.42 17.97 -30.86
N ALA A 501 11.75 17.84 -30.81
CA ALA A 501 12.44 16.58 -31.10
C ALA A 501 11.98 15.46 -30.16
N LYS A 502 11.90 15.75 -28.86
CA LYS A 502 11.38 14.82 -27.84
C LYS A 502 9.93 14.43 -28.12
N ALA A 503 9.06 15.38 -28.44
CA ALA A 503 7.65 15.11 -28.73
C ALA A 503 7.49 14.18 -29.95
N ALA A 504 8.19 14.48 -31.05
CA ALA A 504 8.17 13.66 -32.26
C ALA A 504 8.74 12.25 -32.02
N ALA A 505 9.88 12.13 -31.32
CA ALA A 505 10.46 10.85 -30.96
C ALA A 505 9.53 10.00 -30.07
N ASN A 506 8.88 10.64 -29.08
CA ASN A 506 7.89 9.97 -28.24
C ASN A 506 6.69 9.47 -29.04
N GLN A 507 6.19 10.25 -30.00
CA GLN A 507 5.07 9.84 -30.86
C GLN A 507 5.47 8.71 -31.82
N ALA A 508 6.67 8.76 -32.42
CA ALA A 508 7.17 7.68 -33.28
C ALA A 508 7.21 6.33 -32.54
N LEU A 509 7.68 6.33 -31.29
CA LEU A 509 7.71 5.14 -30.42
C LEU A 509 6.31 4.60 -30.06
N ARG A 510 5.24 5.41 -30.17
CA ARG A 510 3.87 4.93 -29.95
C ARG A 510 3.31 4.18 -31.16
N LEU A 511 3.90 4.35 -32.33
CA LEU A 511 3.46 3.78 -33.60
C LEU A 511 4.25 2.53 -34.00
N SER A 512 5.49 2.38 -33.54
CA SER A 512 6.33 1.22 -33.86
C SER A 512 7.33 0.89 -32.76
N GLN A 513 7.58 -0.41 -32.58
CA GLN A 513 8.56 -0.98 -31.66
C GLN A 513 9.70 -1.71 -32.41
N ALA A 514 9.91 -1.39 -33.69
CA ALA A 514 11.01 -1.95 -34.48
C ALA A 514 12.36 -1.55 -33.84
N ALA A 515 13.24 -2.52 -33.59
CA ALA A 515 14.48 -2.30 -32.85
C ALA A 515 15.34 -1.13 -33.38
N PRO A 516 15.55 -0.96 -34.70
CA PRO A 516 16.33 0.19 -35.20
C PRO A 516 15.70 1.55 -34.88
N LEU A 517 14.37 1.66 -34.98
CA LEU A 517 13.64 2.88 -34.64
C LEU A 517 13.73 3.14 -33.13
N VAL A 518 13.52 2.12 -32.31
CA VAL A 518 13.57 2.23 -30.85
C VAL A 518 14.95 2.70 -30.38
N THR A 519 16.02 2.10 -30.89
CA THR A 519 17.40 2.52 -30.59
C THR A 519 17.63 3.98 -30.97
N GLU A 520 17.22 4.38 -32.17
CA GLU A 520 17.42 5.74 -32.65
C GLU A 520 16.62 6.77 -31.84
N MET A 521 15.31 6.57 -31.67
CA MET A 521 14.46 7.50 -30.93
C MET A 521 14.87 7.60 -29.46
N ASN A 522 15.32 6.49 -28.85
CA ASN A 522 15.86 6.54 -27.49
C ASN A 522 17.17 7.34 -27.41
N ASN A 523 18.03 7.28 -28.42
CA ASN A 523 19.23 8.13 -28.48
C ASN A 523 18.87 9.62 -28.59
N ILE A 524 17.92 9.97 -29.46
CA ILE A 524 17.38 11.34 -29.55
C ILE A 524 16.78 11.78 -28.22
N LEU A 525 15.99 10.93 -27.55
CA LEU A 525 15.40 11.24 -26.26
C LEU A 525 16.46 11.48 -25.18
N ARG A 526 17.53 10.66 -25.13
CA ARG A 526 18.65 10.87 -24.19
C ARG A 526 19.32 12.23 -24.42
N GLU A 527 19.56 12.62 -25.67
CA GLU A 527 20.14 13.92 -26.00
C GLU A 527 19.18 15.07 -25.61
N CYS A 528 17.89 14.92 -25.88
CA CYS A 528 16.89 15.90 -25.46
C CYS A 528 16.83 16.03 -23.93
N TYR A 529 16.83 14.92 -23.18
CA TYR A 529 16.80 14.93 -21.72
C TYR A 529 18.05 15.58 -21.11
N GLN A 530 19.20 15.46 -21.77
CA GLN A 530 20.44 16.13 -21.37
C GLN A 530 20.41 17.64 -21.63
N ASN A 531 19.49 18.17 -22.43
CA ASN A 531 19.42 19.59 -22.78
C ASN A 531 18.15 20.30 -22.29
N LEU A 532 17.18 19.56 -21.74
CA LEU A 532 15.96 20.10 -21.14
C LEU A 532 16.09 20.15 -19.60
N PRO A 533 16.06 21.34 -18.96
CA PRO A 533 16.33 21.50 -17.53
C PRO A 533 15.47 20.62 -16.61
N GLU A 534 14.19 20.45 -16.93
CA GLU A 534 13.26 19.66 -16.14
C GLU A 534 13.57 18.15 -16.16
N TYR A 535 14.24 17.65 -17.20
CA TYR A 535 14.66 16.23 -17.32
C TYR A 535 16.02 15.96 -16.66
N GLN A 536 16.90 16.96 -16.56
CA GLN A 536 18.23 16.81 -15.95
C GLN A 536 18.19 16.55 -14.44
N LYS A 537 17.05 16.82 -13.77
CA LYS A 537 16.88 16.60 -12.33
C LYS A 537 17.24 15.18 -11.87
N VAL A 538 17.07 14.18 -12.73
CA VAL A 538 17.43 12.78 -12.44
C VAL A 538 18.92 12.62 -12.06
N ASN A 539 19.80 13.50 -12.54
CA ASN A 539 21.24 13.44 -12.28
C ASN A 539 21.63 14.00 -10.90
N GLN A 540 20.71 14.65 -10.20
CA GLN A 540 20.95 15.26 -8.90
C GLN A 540 20.85 14.23 -7.76
N PHE A 541 20.20 13.09 -8.01
CA PHE A 541 19.99 12.04 -7.03
C PHE A 541 21.21 11.14 -6.91
N LYS A 542 21.96 11.31 -5.82
CA LYS A 542 23.14 10.53 -5.47
C LYS A 542 22.93 9.89 -4.10
N LEU A 543 23.16 8.59 -4.04
CA LEU A 543 23.06 7.83 -2.79
C LEU A 543 24.16 8.31 -1.84
N ALA A 544 23.80 8.69 -0.61
CA ALA A 544 24.79 9.03 0.38
C ALA A 544 25.59 7.77 0.77
N SER A 545 26.91 7.89 0.88
CA SER A 545 27.74 6.82 1.43
C SER A 545 27.41 6.67 2.92
N PHE A 546 26.95 5.48 3.31
CA PHE A 546 26.50 5.18 4.66
C PHE A 546 26.96 3.79 5.06
N GLY A 547 27.30 3.62 6.34
CA GLY A 547 28.02 2.45 6.84
C GLY A 547 29.49 2.77 7.13
N ARG A 548 30.13 1.95 7.96
CA ARG A 548 31.56 2.07 8.29
C ARG A 548 32.41 1.16 7.40
N GLN A 549 33.72 1.36 7.42
CA GLN A 549 34.68 0.43 6.80
C GLN A 549 34.82 -0.86 7.63
N VAL A 550 35.33 -1.92 7.01
CA VAL A 550 35.65 -3.19 7.69
C VAL A 550 36.72 -2.94 8.75
N ILE A 551 36.50 -3.49 9.96
CA ILE A 551 37.48 -3.45 11.05
C ILE A 551 38.46 -4.59 10.84
N VAL A 552 39.76 -4.27 10.71
CA VAL A 552 40.82 -5.21 10.35
C VAL A 552 41.89 -5.40 11.44
N ASP A 553 41.91 -4.54 12.46
CA ASP A 553 42.90 -4.49 13.55
C ASP A 553 42.27 -4.58 14.95
N ARG A 554 43.09 -4.43 16.00
CA ARG A 554 42.69 -4.32 17.43
C ARG A 554 41.90 -3.05 17.78
N ALA A 555 41.25 -2.39 16.82
CA ALA A 555 40.39 -1.24 17.08
C ALA A 555 39.30 -1.61 18.12
N PRO A 556 38.92 -0.69 19.04
CA PRO A 556 37.92 -0.99 20.05
C PRO A 556 36.61 -1.44 19.39
N PRO A 557 35.89 -2.40 20.02
CA PRO A 557 34.60 -2.84 19.49
C PRO A 557 33.63 -1.67 19.36
N VAL A 558 32.70 -1.77 18.41
CA VAL A 558 31.68 -0.73 18.22
C VAL A 558 30.79 -0.68 19.46
N THR A 559 30.66 0.50 20.07
CA THR A 559 29.89 0.71 21.30
C THR A 559 28.79 1.78 21.17
N ASN A 560 28.70 2.47 20.02
CA ASN A 560 27.71 3.53 19.82
C ASN A 560 26.30 2.93 19.68
N ARG A 561 25.45 3.19 20.68
CA ARG A 561 24.05 2.72 20.74
C ARG A 561 23.02 3.81 20.38
N SER A 562 23.46 4.91 19.80
CA SER A 562 22.52 5.87 19.19
C SER A 562 21.87 5.24 17.95
N HIS A 563 20.70 5.74 17.55
CA HIS A 563 20.06 5.34 16.29
C HIS A 563 21.02 5.41 15.10
N LEU A 564 21.87 6.45 15.05
CA LEU A 564 22.90 6.60 14.03
C LEU A 564 23.96 5.48 14.08
N GLY A 565 24.41 5.12 15.29
CA GLY A 565 25.38 4.03 15.49
C GLY A 565 24.82 2.68 15.07
N ILE A 566 23.59 2.38 15.48
CA ILE A 566 22.89 1.14 15.12
C ILE A 566 22.62 1.08 13.62
N ALA A 567 22.11 2.16 13.02
CA ALA A 567 21.92 2.26 11.57
C ALA A 567 23.22 2.02 10.79
N THR A 568 24.33 2.58 11.27
CA THR A 568 25.66 2.42 10.64
C THR A 568 26.10 0.95 10.65
N GLU A 569 25.88 0.23 11.75
CA GLU A 569 26.22 -1.20 11.85
C GLU A 569 25.31 -2.07 10.98
N LEU A 570 23.99 -1.83 11.01
CA LEU A 570 23.03 -2.61 10.22
C LEU A 570 23.22 -2.40 8.72
N ILE A 571 23.43 -1.16 8.29
CA ILE A 571 23.69 -0.83 6.87
C ILE A 571 25.03 -1.41 6.41
N PHE A 572 26.05 -1.40 7.26
CA PHE A 572 27.31 -2.12 6.98
C PHE A 572 27.05 -3.61 6.72
N LEU A 573 26.23 -4.27 7.53
CA LEU A 573 25.88 -5.68 7.33
C LEU A 573 24.92 -5.95 6.15
N GLY A 574 24.45 -4.92 5.43
CA GLY A 574 23.46 -5.05 4.37
C GLY A 574 22.03 -5.30 4.88
N LEU A 575 21.78 -5.10 6.18
CA LEU A 575 20.49 -5.32 6.84
C LEU A 575 19.67 -4.02 6.85
N TYR A 576 19.22 -3.62 5.67
CA TYR A 576 18.52 -2.36 5.46
C TYR A 576 17.11 -2.31 6.07
N ASP A 577 16.50 -3.47 6.32
CA ASP A 577 15.18 -3.60 6.92
C ASP A 577 15.14 -3.07 8.37
N GLU A 578 16.24 -3.19 9.10
CA GLU A 578 16.40 -2.63 10.44
C GLU A 578 17.19 -1.31 10.39
N GLY A 579 18.16 -1.21 9.48
CA GLY A 579 19.04 -0.05 9.37
C GLY A 579 18.36 1.22 8.86
N ALA A 580 17.43 1.13 7.90
CA ALA A 580 16.76 2.31 7.34
C ALA A 580 15.81 3.00 8.35
N PRO A 581 14.98 2.28 9.14
CA PRO A 581 14.21 2.87 10.24
C PRO A 581 15.08 3.59 11.28
N GLU A 582 16.19 2.99 11.69
CA GLU A 582 17.16 3.59 12.62
C GLU A 582 17.77 4.86 12.04
N LEU A 583 18.12 4.82 10.76
CA LEU A 583 18.66 5.96 10.05
C LEU A 583 17.68 7.14 9.99
N GLN A 584 16.41 6.84 9.72
CA GLN A 584 15.32 7.82 9.73
C GLN A 584 15.16 8.46 11.11
N ALA A 585 15.15 7.64 12.18
CA ALA A 585 15.02 8.13 13.56
C ALA A 585 16.18 9.04 13.97
N ALA A 586 17.40 8.74 13.53
CA ALA A 586 18.55 9.60 13.74
C ALA A 586 18.39 10.99 13.07
N ASN A 587 17.90 11.03 11.84
CA ASN A 587 17.71 12.27 11.08
C ASN A 587 16.65 13.21 11.68
N LEU A 588 15.52 12.65 12.14
CA LEU A 588 14.45 13.44 12.76
C LEU A 588 14.93 14.16 14.02
N ARG A 589 15.80 13.52 14.82
CA ARG A 589 16.38 14.16 16.01
C ARG A 589 17.33 15.29 15.66
N SER A 590 18.17 15.13 14.64
CA SER A 590 19.05 16.23 14.20
C SER A 590 18.28 17.45 13.67
N ALA A 591 17.14 17.23 13.01
CA ALA A 591 16.27 18.33 12.56
C ALA A 591 15.63 19.08 13.75
N SER A 592 15.22 18.36 14.80
CA SER A 592 14.63 18.97 16.00
C SER A 592 15.63 19.79 16.82
N SER A 593 16.91 19.40 16.86
CA SER A 593 17.95 20.17 17.57
C SER A 593 18.34 21.47 16.86
N ASP A 594 18.30 21.49 15.53
CA ASP A 594 18.56 22.71 14.72
C ASP A 594 17.43 23.76 14.88
N GLN A 595 16.21 23.33 15.24
CA GLN A 595 15.08 24.23 15.49
C GLN A 595 15.19 24.91 16.87
N THR A 596 15.64 24.18 17.90
CA THR A 596 15.86 24.74 19.24
C THR A 596 17.05 25.70 19.34
N ASP A 597 18.04 25.58 18.44
CA ASP A 597 19.16 26.53 18.37
C ASP A 597 18.81 27.79 17.56
N ARG A 598 17.90 27.71 16.57
CA ARG A 598 17.38 28.89 15.86
C ARG A 598 16.42 29.74 16.70
N GLU A 599 15.68 29.14 17.63
CA GLU A 599 14.82 29.89 18.56
C GLU A 599 15.62 30.66 19.63
N LYS A 600 16.91 30.36 19.82
CA LYS A 600 17.78 31.13 20.74
C LYS A 600 18.48 32.34 20.08
N ASP A 601 18.59 32.35 18.75
CA ASP A 601 19.30 33.42 18.01
C ASP A 601 18.36 34.34 17.21
N GLY A 602 17.04 34.24 17.39
CA GLY A 602 16.04 34.89 16.53
C GLY A 602 14.85 35.52 17.26
N ALA A 603 15.04 36.17 18.41
CA ALA A 603 14.00 37.02 19.00
C ALA A 603 14.11 38.47 18.48
N SER A 604 13.53 38.75 17.30
CA SER A 604 13.16 40.12 16.90
C SER A 604 12.07 40.10 15.82
N LYS A 605 10.92 40.70 16.18
CA LYS A 605 9.76 41.12 15.36
C LYS A 605 8.75 40.04 14.94
N SER A 606 7.66 39.94 15.70
CA SER A 606 6.33 40.53 15.40
C SER A 606 5.19 39.71 16.01
N ALA A 607 4.27 40.42 16.67
CA ALA A 607 3.24 39.90 17.57
C ALA A 607 2.01 39.31 16.85
N PRO A 608 1.12 38.65 17.63
CA PRO A 608 -0.25 39.14 17.64
C PRO A 608 -0.73 39.50 19.04
N VAL A 609 -1.60 40.51 19.03
CA VAL A 609 -2.28 41.17 20.15
C VAL A 609 -3.28 40.24 20.82
N VAL A 610 -3.16 40.01 22.14
CA VAL A 610 -4.32 39.80 23.04
C VAL A 610 -4.02 40.44 24.41
N LYS A 611 -5.02 41.14 24.92
CA LYS A 611 -5.03 42.01 26.10
C LYS A 611 -5.06 41.26 27.45
N ALA A 612 -4.39 41.90 28.42
CA ALA A 612 -4.87 42.24 29.78
C ALA A 612 -4.43 41.41 31.02
N ARG A 613 -3.87 42.19 31.97
CA ARG A 613 -3.84 42.12 33.46
C ARG A 613 -2.94 41.03 34.08
N GLY A 614 -2.01 41.29 35.01
CA GLY A 614 -1.57 42.47 35.77
C GLY A 614 -0.81 42.01 37.03
N GLY A 615 0.22 42.74 37.49
CA GLY A 615 0.76 42.62 38.87
C GLY A 615 2.21 42.08 39.02
N PRO A 616 3.15 42.81 39.66
CA PRO A 616 4.61 42.54 39.60
C PRO A 616 5.24 41.98 40.90
N GLY A 617 6.49 41.50 40.80
CA GLY A 617 7.41 41.24 41.92
C GLY A 617 8.65 40.47 41.45
N SER A 618 9.67 41.15 40.91
CA SER A 618 10.89 41.66 41.58
C SER A 618 11.90 40.59 42.03
N ALA A 619 13.07 40.61 41.36
CA ALA A 619 14.44 40.49 41.90
C ALA A 619 14.81 39.22 42.71
N GLN A 620 16.02 38.66 42.71
CA GLN A 620 17.33 39.01 42.19
C GLN A 620 18.25 37.78 42.34
N HIS A 621 19.25 37.70 41.47
CA HIS A 621 20.57 37.09 41.62
C HIS A 621 20.85 36.08 42.76
N ARG A 622 21.43 34.94 42.35
CA ARG A 622 22.79 34.60 42.80
C ARG A 622 23.56 33.75 41.78
N ARG A 623 24.67 34.34 41.32
CA ARG A 623 25.79 33.65 40.66
C ARG A 623 26.41 32.65 41.64
N ARG A 624 26.77 31.47 41.14
CA ARG A 624 27.96 30.75 41.62
C ARG A 624 28.78 30.27 40.43
N SER A 625 29.95 30.90 40.34
CA SER A 625 31.14 30.44 39.64
C SER A 625 31.60 29.10 40.18
N GLY A 626 31.98 28.20 39.28
CA GLY A 626 32.62 26.94 39.59
C GLY A 626 33.24 26.37 38.33
N ALA A 627 34.39 26.91 37.94
CA ALA A 627 35.22 26.34 36.90
C ALA A 627 35.67 24.94 37.33
N THR A 628 35.30 23.93 36.55
CA THR A 628 35.99 22.64 36.52
C THR A 628 36.24 22.29 35.07
N GLN A 629 37.52 22.13 34.74
CA GLN A 629 38.02 21.62 33.48
C GLN A 629 37.40 20.25 33.20
N ALA A 630 36.36 20.22 32.38
CA ALA A 630 35.79 18.99 31.84
C ALA A 630 36.56 18.60 30.59
N ALA A 631 37.14 17.40 30.66
CA ALA A 631 37.78 16.68 29.57
C ALA A 631 37.03 16.82 28.24
N LYS A 632 37.79 16.94 27.14
CA LYS A 632 37.31 16.86 25.75
C LYS A 632 36.48 15.58 25.57
N ARG A 633 35.17 15.67 25.77
CA ARG A 633 34.21 14.71 25.23
C ARG A 633 34.18 14.94 23.72
N SER A 634 34.54 13.90 22.98
CA SER A 634 34.30 13.81 21.54
C SER A 634 32.86 14.20 21.25
N ARG A 635 32.67 15.26 20.45
CA ARG A 635 31.36 15.61 19.90
C ARG A 635 30.82 14.38 19.14
N PRO A 636 29.56 13.97 19.34
CA PRO A 636 28.96 12.97 18.46
C PRO A 636 29.06 13.49 17.02
N ALA A 637 29.52 12.63 16.11
CA ALA A 637 29.60 12.97 14.69
C ALA A 637 28.23 13.49 14.23
N GLN A 638 28.17 14.78 13.86
CA GLN A 638 26.99 15.32 13.22
C GLN A 638 26.79 14.55 11.91
N ALA A 639 25.56 14.06 11.69
CA ALA A 639 25.20 13.47 10.41
C ALA A 639 25.53 14.48 9.30
N PRO A 640 26.24 14.08 8.23
CA PRO A 640 26.58 15.00 7.16
C PRO A 640 25.29 15.61 6.60
N ARG A 641 25.25 16.95 6.51
CA ARG A 641 24.19 17.68 5.81
C ARG A 641 24.31 17.38 4.32
N VAL A 642 23.68 16.30 3.87
CA VAL A 642 23.60 15.93 2.45
C VAL A 642 22.18 16.20 1.98
N GLY A 643 22.01 17.05 0.97
CA GLY A 643 20.70 17.40 0.38
C GLY A 643 19.92 16.25 -0.27
N ASN A 644 20.36 14.99 -0.14
CA ASN A 644 19.77 13.78 -0.74
C ASN A 644 19.23 12.76 0.29
N TRP A 645 18.90 13.21 1.49
CA TRP A 645 18.34 12.35 2.54
C TRP A 645 17.07 11.59 2.13
N PRO A 646 16.07 12.22 1.47
CA PRO A 646 14.89 11.50 0.98
C PRO A 646 15.25 10.40 -0.01
N TYR A 647 16.15 10.67 -0.97
CA TYR A 647 16.60 9.66 -1.93
C TYR A 647 17.34 8.50 -1.25
N THR A 648 18.23 8.80 -0.30
CA THR A 648 18.98 7.77 0.43
C THR A 648 18.05 6.88 1.26
N LEU A 649 17.11 7.48 2.00
CA LEU A 649 16.11 6.74 2.75
C LEU A 649 15.19 5.93 1.84
N ALA A 650 14.82 6.45 0.66
CA ALA A 650 14.05 5.70 -0.32
C ALA A 650 14.79 4.44 -0.77
N VAL A 651 16.06 4.57 -1.19
CA VAL A 651 16.89 3.45 -1.64
C VAL A 651 17.07 2.41 -0.54
N PHE A 652 17.44 2.83 0.67
CA PHE A 652 17.64 1.88 1.77
C PHE A 652 16.33 1.23 2.22
N SER A 653 15.22 1.97 2.29
CA SER A 653 13.92 1.36 2.59
C SER A 653 13.53 0.32 1.54
N ASN A 654 13.77 0.60 0.26
CA ASN A 654 13.47 -0.35 -0.82
C ASN A 654 14.32 -1.63 -0.71
N ARG A 655 15.62 -1.49 -0.45
CA ARG A 655 16.52 -2.64 -0.20
C ARG A 655 16.14 -3.43 1.06
N GLY A 656 15.56 -2.76 2.04
CA GLY A 656 15.03 -3.37 3.27
C GLY A 656 13.63 -3.95 3.13
N ASN A 657 13.09 -4.06 1.91
CA ASN A 657 11.74 -4.56 1.63
C ASN A 657 10.61 -3.71 2.25
N HIS A 658 10.90 -2.46 2.66
CA HIS A 658 9.95 -1.46 3.15
C HIS A 658 9.49 -0.57 1.99
N ALA A 659 8.83 -1.18 1.01
CA ALA A 659 8.41 -0.50 -0.21
C ALA A 659 7.41 0.64 0.04
N ASP A 660 6.60 0.55 1.10
CA ASP A 660 5.71 1.61 1.55
C ASP A 660 6.48 2.88 1.94
N ARG A 661 7.53 2.73 2.74
CA ARG A 661 8.42 3.83 3.12
C ARG A 661 9.21 4.32 1.93
N ALA A 662 9.72 3.40 1.12
CA ALA A 662 10.47 3.74 -0.08
C ALA A 662 9.65 4.66 -1.00
N LEU A 663 8.39 4.28 -1.29
CA LEU A 663 7.49 5.09 -2.11
C LEU A 663 7.21 6.46 -1.49
N ASN A 664 6.95 6.53 -0.19
CA ASN A 664 6.68 7.80 0.48
C ASN A 664 7.87 8.78 0.38
N PHE A 665 9.09 8.29 0.56
CA PHE A 665 10.28 9.12 0.35
C PHE A 665 10.49 9.45 -1.12
N ALA A 666 10.25 8.48 -2.00
CA ALA A 666 10.49 8.64 -3.42
C ALA A 666 9.47 9.56 -4.11
N GLU A 667 8.25 9.74 -3.59
CA GLU A 667 7.31 10.73 -4.12
C GLU A 667 7.88 12.15 -4.14
N SER A 668 8.61 12.54 -3.09
CA SER A 668 9.30 13.84 -3.06
C SER A 668 10.37 13.95 -4.16
N VAL A 669 11.10 12.86 -4.40
CA VAL A 669 12.12 12.71 -5.45
C VAL A 669 11.47 12.82 -6.85
N PHE A 670 10.32 12.16 -7.05
CA PHE A 670 9.67 12.04 -8.36
C PHE A 670 8.76 13.20 -8.73
N SER A 671 8.28 13.98 -7.76
CA SER A 671 7.45 15.17 -8.01
C SER A 671 8.09 16.15 -9.01
N GLY A 672 9.43 16.18 -9.06
CA GLY A 672 10.19 17.02 -9.97
C GLY A 672 10.46 16.42 -11.36
N ILE A 673 10.24 15.12 -11.57
CA ILE A 673 10.58 14.41 -12.81
C ILE A 673 9.37 14.39 -13.76
N PRO A 674 9.50 14.87 -15.02
CA PRO A 674 8.40 14.89 -15.99
C PRO A 674 7.71 13.53 -16.16
N LYS A 675 6.37 13.53 -16.27
CA LYS A 675 5.55 12.31 -16.32
C LYS A 675 5.69 11.51 -17.62
N ASP A 676 6.24 12.11 -18.66
CA ASP A 676 6.54 11.48 -19.95
C ASP A 676 8.02 11.04 -20.07
N TYR A 677 8.82 11.15 -19.00
CA TYR A 677 10.14 10.52 -18.93
C TYR A 677 9.98 9.00 -19.07
N LYS A 678 10.57 8.40 -20.10
CA LYS A 678 10.45 6.96 -20.38
C LYS A 678 11.08 6.13 -19.26
N LEU A 679 10.35 5.14 -18.74
CA LEU A 679 10.79 4.30 -17.64
C LEU A 679 12.11 3.57 -17.95
N ASP A 680 12.29 3.11 -19.19
CA ASP A 680 13.50 2.39 -19.63
C ASP A 680 14.74 3.29 -19.75
N LEU A 681 14.54 4.61 -19.79
CA LEU A 681 15.63 5.59 -19.86
C LEU A 681 15.99 6.16 -18.49
N LEU A 682 15.19 5.91 -17.45
CA LEU A 682 15.50 6.34 -16.09
C LEU A 682 16.68 5.54 -15.51
N PRO A 683 17.50 6.17 -14.65
CA PRO A 683 18.51 5.45 -13.87
C PRO A 683 17.91 4.26 -13.11
N ARG A 684 18.68 3.18 -13.02
CA ARG A 684 18.27 1.89 -12.44
C ARG A 684 17.58 2.03 -11.08
N ASP A 685 18.26 2.69 -10.15
CA ASP A 685 17.79 2.83 -8.78
C ASP A 685 16.49 3.66 -8.71
N LEU A 686 16.35 4.67 -9.57
CA LEU A 686 15.15 5.51 -9.60
C LEU A 686 13.93 4.73 -10.08
N VAL A 687 14.02 3.97 -11.16
CA VAL A 687 12.85 3.21 -11.65
C VAL A 687 12.41 2.12 -10.67
N GLU A 688 13.35 1.49 -9.96
CA GLU A 688 13.04 0.53 -8.88
C GLU A 688 12.39 1.19 -7.66
N LEU A 689 12.63 2.48 -7.43
CA LEU A 689 11.90 3.25 -6.41
C LEU A 689 10.50 3.67 -6.87
N LEU A 690 10.31 3.99 -8.15
CA LEU A 690 8.97 4.26 -8.69
C LEU A 690 8.09 3.01 -8.62
N TYR A 691 8.64 1.84 -8.98
CA TYR A 691 7.92 0.56 -9.06
C TYR A 691 8.71 -0.53 -8.32
N PRO A 692 8.70 -0.51 -6.98
CA PRO A 692 9.39 -1.51 -6.18
C PRO A 692 8.69 -2.86 -6.30
N ALA A 693 9.46 -3.94 -6.22
CA ALA A 693 8.97 -5.32 -6.23
C ALA A 693 9.34 -6.00 -4.90
N PRO A 694 8.72 -5.60 -3.78
CA PRO A 694 8.99 -6.24 -2.49
C PRO A 694 8.48 -7.69 -2.46
N TYR A 695 9.02 -8.52 -1.57
CA TYR A 695 8.57 -9.91 -1.35
C TYR A 695 8.64 -10.81 -2.59
N ARG A 696 9.62 -10.61 -3.50
CA ARG A 696 9.72 -11.34 -4.78
C ARG A 696 9.58 -12.85 -4.65
N ASP A 697 10.29 -13.45 -3.70
CA ASP A 697 10.30 -14.91 -3.49
C ASP A 697 8.89 -15.42 -3.16
N VAL A 698 8.22 -14.76 -2.21
CA VAL A 698 6.87 -15.11 -1.77
C VAL A 698 5.87 -14.92 -2.90
N LEU A 699 5.93 -13.81 -3.63
CA LEU A 699 5.06 -13.56 -4.78
C LEU A 699 5.22 -14.65 -5.84
N ARG A 700 6.46 -15.03 -6.19
CA ARG A 700 6.73 -16.10 -7.14
C ARG A 700 6.21 -17.45 -6.64
N GLN A 701 6.49 -17.79 -5.39
CA GLN A 701 6.10 -19.06 -4.77
C GLN A 701 4.58 -19.22 -4.72
N GLN A 702 3.84 -18.12 -4.49
CA GLN A 702 2.38 -18.17 -4.36
C GLN A 702 1.65 -17.98 -5.70
N ALA A 703 2.13 -17.10 -6.58
CA ALA A 703 1.44 -16.73 -7.82
C ALA A 703 1.70 -17.70 -8.98
N ILE A 704 2.96 -18.07 -9.23
CA ILE A 704 3.33 -18.86 -10.42
C ILE A 704 2.64 -20.23 -10.45
N PRO A 705 2.63 -21.04 -9.37
CA PRO A 705 1.93 -22.34 -9.36
C PRO A 705 0.42 -22.21 -9.54
N ARG A 706 -0.15 -21.03 -9.31
CA ARG A 706 -1.59 -20.74 -9.47
C ARG A 706 -1.94 -20.17 -10.85
N GLY A 707 -0.96 -20.03 -11.75
CA GLY A 707 -1.18 -19.44 -13.08
C GLY A 707 -1.34 -17.92 -13.05
N ILE A 708 -0.90 -17.25 -11.98
CA ILE A 708 -1.04 -15.80 -11.80
C ILE A 708 0.29 -15.12 -12.09
N ASP A 709 0.27 -14.06 -12.92
CA ASP A 709 1.43 -13.20 -13.14
C ASP A 709 1.79 -12.45 -11.83
N PRO A 710 2.98 -12.67 -11.23
CA PRO A 710 3.38 -11.99 -9.99
C PRO A 710 3.36 -10.46 -10.10
N ARG A 711 3.55 -9.91 -11.32
CA ARG A 711 3.51 -8.47 -11.58
C ARG A 711 2.10 -7.90 -11.44
N PHE A 712 1.06 -8.71 -11.68
CA PHE A 712 -0.32 -8.29 -11.47
C PHE A 712 -0.64 -8.20 -9.96
N LEU A 713 -0.17 -9.16 -9.16
CA LEU A 713 -0.31 -9.08 -7.70
C LEU A 713 0.46 -7.88 -7.11
N LEU A 714 1.64 -7.54 -7.65
CA LEU A 714 2.33 -6.30 -7.29
C LEU A 714 1.50 -5.04 -7.60
N ALA A 715 0.84 -5.01 -8.76
CA ALA A 715 -0.03 -3.90 -9.14
C ALA A 715 -1.23 -3.75 -8.20
N ILE A 716 -1.84 -4.87 -7.79
CA ILE A 716 -2.91 -4.90 -6.78
C ILE A 716 -2.38 -4.43 -5.41
N ALA A 717 -1.32 -5.04 -4.88
CA ALA A 717 -0.74 -4.68 -3.58
C ALA A 717 -0.33 -3.19 -3.50
N ARG A 718 0.22 -2.66 -4.60
CA ARG A 718 0.54 -1.23 -4.73
C ARG A 718 -0.71 -0.36 -4.62
N GLN A 719 -1.80 -0.75 -5.29
CA GLN A 719 -3.03 0.03 -5.29
C GLN A 719 -3.79 -0.08 -3.97
N GLU A 720 -3.79 -1.26 -3.34
CA GLU A 720 -4.52 -1.53 -2.10
C GLU A 720 -3.88 -0.88 -0.88
N SER A 721 -2.57 -1.05 -0.70
CA SER A 721 -1.88 -0.63 0.53
C SER A 721 -0.65 0.22 0.30
N ARG A 722 -0.23 0.40 -0.96
CA ARG A 722 1.10 0.93 -1.30
C ARG A 722 2.21 0.14 -0.60
N PHE A 723 2.04 -1.17 -0.52
CA PHE A 723 2.91 -2.11 0.17
C PHE A 723 2.95 -2.04 1.70
N ARG A 724 2.05 -1.28 2.33
CA ARG A 724 1.98 -1.19 3.80
C ARG A 724 1.31 -2.43 4.37
N ALA A 725 2.13 -3.32 4.95
CA ALA A 725 1.66 -4.61 5.46
C ALA A 725 0.68 -4.47 6.64
N ASP A 726 0.82 -3.46 7.48
CA ASP A 726 -0.07 -3.18 8.63
C ASP A 726 -1.26 -2.27 8.28
N ALA A 727 -1.57 -2.09 6.99
CA ALA A 727 -2.65 -1.24 6.54
C ALA A 727 -4.03 -1.80 6.94
N LYS A 728 -4.90 -0.89 7.40
CA LYS A 728 -6.32 -1.17 7.61
C LYS A 728 -7.20 -0.06 7.05
N SER A 729 -8.21 -0.41 6.26
CA SER A 729 -9.18 0.55 5.72
C SER A 729 -10.34 0.85 6.68
N PRO A 730 -11.10 1.94 6.46
CA PRO A 730 -12.36 2.19 7.17
C PRO A 730 -13.40 1.06 7.00
N ALA A 731 -13.31 0.27 5.92
CA ALA A 731 -14.16 -0.90 5.68
C ALA A 731 -13.64 -2.18 6.38
N ALA A 732 -12.69 -2.04 7.32
CA ALA A 732 -11.99 -3.11 8.00
C ALA A 732 -11.20 -4.06 7.08
N ALA A 733 -10.83 -3.61 5.89
CA ALA A 733 -9.96 -4.38 5.01
C ALA A 733 -8.52 -4.37 5.55
N ARG A 734 -7.82 -5.50 5.59
CA ARG A 734 -6.51 -5.64 6.26
C ARG A 734 -5.39 -6.13 5.34
N GLY A 735 -4.17 -5.74 5.67
CA GLY A 735 -2.96 -6.32 5.11
C GLY A 735 -2.52 -5.67 3.80
N LEU A 736 -1.45 -6.24 3.23
CA LEU A 736 -0.84 -5.81 1.98
C LEU A 736 -1.83 -5.68 0.82
N MET A 737 -2.85 -6.55 0.80
CA MET A 737 -3.81 -6.66 -0.28
C MET A 737 -5.26 -6.35 0.17
N GLN A 738 -5.43 -5.75 1.35
CA GLN A 738 -6.71 -5.21 1.86
C GLN A 738 -7.90 -6.18 1.75
N PHE A 739 -7.86 -7.31 2.48
CA PHE A 739 -9.01 -8.23 2.54
C PHE A 739 -10.02 -7.81 3.60
N THR A 740 -11.29 -7.76 3.21
CA THR A 740 -12.41 -7.55 4.14
C THR A 740 -12.66 -8.81 5.00
N PRO A 741 -13.23 -8.68 6.22
CA PRO A 741 -13.49 -9.82 7.09
C PRO A 741 -14.24 -10.97 6.41
N SER A 742 -15.25 -10.68 5.59
CA SER A 742 -16.03 -11.71 4.90
C SER A 742 -15.24 -12.45 3.82
N ALA A 743 -14.37 -11.77 3.09
CA ALA A 743 -13.49 -12.42 2.11
C ALA A 743 -12.48 -13.34 2.80
N VAL A 744 -11.97 -12.91 3.96
CA VAL A 744 -10.99 -13.64 4.76
C VAL A 744 -11.54 -14.96 5.26
N ASP A 745 -12.71 -14.96 5.89
CA ASP A 745 -13.31 -16.17 6.44
C ASP A 745 -13.56 -17.22 5.33
N ARG A 746 -14.00 -16.76 4.15
CA ARG A 746 -14.18 -17.61 2.97
C ARG A 746 -12.86 -18.21 2.47
N ILE A 747 -11.83 -17.39 2.27
CA ILE A 747 -10.53 -17.84 1.74
C ILE A 747 -9.81 -18.74 2.75
N ALA A 748 -9.89 -18.44 4.05
CA ALA A 748 -9.32 -19.27 5.11
C ALA A 748 -9.91 -20.68 5.11
N ALA A 749 -11.23 -20.81 4.89
CA ALA A 749 -11.89 -22.10 4.74
C ALA A 749 -11.40 -22.87 3.51
N VAL A 750 -11.24 -22.20 2.35
CA VAL A 750 -10.68 -22.80 1.13
C VAL A 750 -9.23 -23.29 1.35
N LEU A 751 -8.44 -22.52 2.10
CA LEU A 751 -7.05 -22.86 2.45
C LEU A 751 -6.93 -23.83 3.64
N GLN A 752 -8.05 -24.25 4.25
CA GLN A 752 -8.09 -25.15 5.41
C GLN A 752 -7.27 -24.65 6.62
N LEU A 753 -7.31 -23.33 6.88
CA LEU A 753 -6.59 -22.72 8.00
C LEU A 753 -7.44 -22.74 9.28
N ASN A 754 -7.20 -23.75 10.13
CA ASN A 754 -8.03 -23.99 11.33
C ASN A 754 -7.72 -23.07 12.54
N ASN A 755 -6.61 -22.31 12.51
CA ASN A 755 -6.16 -21.42 13.59
C ASN A 755 -5.76 -20.03 13.06
N PHE A 756 -6.65 -19.43 12.28
CA PHE A 756 -6.39 -18.14 11.62
C PHE A 756 -7.02 -16.97 12.41
N ASP A 757 -6.23 -15.94 12.69
CA ASP A 757 -6.69 -14.66 13.21
C ASP A 757 -6.66 -13.61 12.09
N GLN A 758 -7.61 -12.67 12.06
CA GLN A 758 -7.64 -11.64 11.01
C GLN A 758 -6.39 -10.74 11.01
N ASP A 759 -5.70 -10.60 12.15
CA ASP A 759 -4.42 -9.89 12.26
C ASP A 759 -3.27 -10.64 11.56
N ASP A 760 -3.41 -11.94 11.24
CA ASP A 760 -2.40 -12.68 10.47
C ASP A 760 -2.19 -12.10 9.07
N LEU A 761 -3.17 -11.35 8.53
CA LEU A 761 -3.05 -10.66 7.23
C LEU A 761 -2.05 -9.51 7.26
N TYR A 762 -1.63 -9.05 8.43
CA TYR A 762 -0.54 -8.09 8.53
C TYR A 762 0.83 -8.73 8.25
N ARG A 763 0.89 -10.07 8.17
CA ARG A 763 2.06 -10.78 7.65
C ARG A 763 2.01 -10.81 6.12
N PRO A 764 3.00 -10.23 5.41
CA PRO A 764 3.02 -10.20 3.96
C PRO A 764 2.86 -11.57 3.30
N GLU A 765 3.44 -12.62 3.89
CA GLU A 765 3.36 -13.99 3.37
C GLU A 765 1.93 -14.51 3.33
N VAL A 766 1.17 -14.25 4.40
CA VAL A 766 -0.23 -14.65 4.52
C VAL A 766 -1.10 -13.79 3.60
N SER A 767 -0.88 -12.47 3.56
CA SER A 767 -1.64 -11.59 2.67
C SER A 767 -1.40 -11.94 1.19
N ILE A 768 -0.18 -12.27 0.78
CA ILE A 768 0.15 -12.66 -0.60
C ILE A 768 -0.46 -14.02 -0.93
N LEU A 769 -0.45 -14.98 0.00
CA LEU A 769 -1.12 -16.28 -0.16
C LEU A 769 -2.62 -16.10 -0.41
N PHE A 770 -3.30 -15.30 0.43
CA PHE A 770 -4.72 -15.01 0.28
C PHE A 770 -5.02 -14.31 -1.05
N GLY A 771 -4.16 -13.37 -1.45
CA GLY A 771 -4.32 -12.67 -2.72
C GLY A 771 -4.13 -13.55 -3.93
N ALA A 772 -3.11 -14.41 -3.92
CA ALA A 772 -2.89 -15.38 -4.99
C ALA A 772 -4.06 -16.38 -5.08
N GLN A 773 -4.61 -16.81 -3.93
CA GLN A 773 -5.78 -17.69 -3.89
C GLN A 773 -7.04 -17.02 -4.45
N LEU A 774 -7.40 -15.82 -3.96
CA LEU A 774 -8.54 -15.08 -4.47
C LEU A 774 -8.40 -14.78 -5.96
N MET A 775 -7.20 -14.41 -6.40
CA MET A 775 -6.97 -14.07 -7.79
C MET A 775 -7.08 -15.28 -8.72
N GLN A 776 -6.71 -16.47 -8.25
CA GLN A 776 -6.97 -17.73 -8.96
C GLN A 776 -8.47 -17.98 -9.14
N GLU A 777 -9.29 -17.72 -8.12
CA GLU A 777 -10.75 -17.84 -8.20
C GLU A 777 -11.33 -16.85 -9.22
N ILE A 778 -10.88 -15.59 -9.15
CA ILE A 778 -11.33 -14.53 -10.07
C ILE A 778 -10.96 -14.86 -11.53
N PHE A 779 -9.73 -15.31 -11.81
CA PHE A 779 -9.32 -15.64 -13.18
C PHE A 779 -9.99 -16.92 -13.73
N LYS A 780 -10.54 -17.79 -12.87
CA LYS A 780 -11.43 -18.87 -13.35
C LYS A 780 -12.74 -18.32 -13.91
N LEU A 781 -13.27 -17.23 -13.33
CA LEU A 781 -14.48 -16.55 -13.81
C LEU A 781 -14.19 -15.65 -15.02
N PHE A 782 -13.00 -15.04 -15.07
CA PHE A 782 -12.59 -14.12 -16.12
C PHE A 782 -11.25 -14.52 -16.76
N PRO A 783 -11.19 -15.65 -17.51
CA PRO A 783 -9.96 -16.11 -18.13
C PRO A 783 -9.33 -15.02 -19.02
N ASP A 784 -8.02 -14.82 -18.85
CA ASP A 784 -7.20 -13.86 -19.61
C ASP A 784 -7.71 -12.39 -19.61
N ASN A 785 -8.56 -12.03 -18.65
CA ASN A 785 -9.14 -10.68 -18.56
C ASN A 785 -8.73 -9.96 -17.26
N PRO A 786 -7.51 -9.39 -17.20
CA PRO A 786 -7.03 -8.69 -16.01
C PRO A 786 -7.84 -7.43 -15.67
N TYR A 787 -8.57 -6.87 -16.63
CA TYR A 787 -9.46 -5.72 -16.40
C TYR A 787 -10.69 -6.14 -15.59
N ALA A 788 -11.37 -7.21 -16.03
CA ALA A 788 -12.49 -7.78 -15.27
C ALA A 788 -12.01 -8.30 -13.91
N ALA A 789 -10.81 -8.89 -13.84
CA ALA A 789 -10.23 -9.32 -12.58
C ALA A 789 -10.00 -8.15 -11.60
N ALA A 790 -9.48 -7.02 -12.07
CA ALA A 790 -9.31 -5.83 -11.24
C ALA A 790 -10.65 -5.26 -10.75
N VAL A 791 -11.69 -5.28 -11.59
CA VAL A 791 -13.05 -4.90 -11.19
C VAL A 791 -13.63 -5.87 -10.15
N ALA A 792 -13.46 -7.17 -10.36
CA ALA A 792 -13.96 -8.20 -9.47
C ALA A 792 -13.33 -8.09 -8.08
N TYR A 793 -12.02 -7.80 -8.03
CA TYR A 793 -11.28 -7.63 -6.79
C TYR A 793 -11.75 -6.43 -5.96
N ASN A 794 -11.89 -5.26 -6.59
CA ASN A 794 -12.27 -4.03 -5.87
C ASN A 794 -13.78 -3.89 -5.65
N GLY A 795 -14.59 -4.26 -6.65
CA GLY A 795 -16.03 -4.07 -6.65
C GLY A 795 -16.79 -5.33 -6.23
N SER A 796 -16.87 -6.31 -7.14
CA SER A 796 -17.38 -7.67 -6.91
C SER A 796 -17.37 -8.46 -8.23
N GLU A 797 -17.26 -9.78 -8.14
CA GLU A 797 -17.38 -10.70 -9.28
C GLU A 797 -18.70 -10.48 -10.04
N ALA A 798 -19.83 -10.39 -9.32
CA ALA A 798 -21.15 -10.17 -9.92
C ALA A 798 -21.30 -8.79 -10.59
N ALA A 799 -20.55 -7.77 -10.18
CA ALA A 799 -20.53 -6.49 -10.90
C ALA A 799 -19.71 -6.60 -12.18
N ALA A 800 -18.52 -7.22 -12.11
CA ALA A 800 -17.65 -7.44 -13.26
C ALA A 800 -18.37 -8.25 -14.35
N GLU A 801 -19.00 -9.38 -14.01
CA GLU A 801 -19.75 -10.23 -14.94
C GLU A 801 -20.89 -9.46 -15.62
N ARG A 802 -21.67 -8.71 -14.83
CA ARG A 802 -22.78 -7.90 -15.34
C ARG A 802 -22.33 -6.86 -16.35
N TRP A 803 -21.21 -6.19 -16.10
CA TRP A 803 -20.66 -5.16 -16.99
C TRP A 803 -19.99 -5.76 -18.22
N LEU A 804 -19.34 -6.92 -18.08
CA LEU A 804 -18.80 -7.69 -19.20
C LEU A 804 -19.91 -8.20 -20.12
N LYS A 805 -21.01 -8.69 -19.55
CA LYS A 805 -22.19 -9.05 -20.34
C LYS A 805 -22.77 -7.83 -21.07
N ARG A 806 -22.84 -6.68 -20.40
CA ARG A 806 -23.39 -5.44 -20.99
C ARG A 806 -22.51 -4.85 -22.08
N SER A 807 -21.18 -4.98 -21.99
CA SER A 807 -20.27 -4.47 -23.03
C SER A 807 -20.50 -5.15 -24.37
N GLY A 808 -21.03 -6.38 -24.37
CA GLY A 808 -21.25 -7.21 -25.55
C GLY A 808 -19.95 -7.56 -26.27
N SER A 809 -18.80 -7.45 -25.59
CA SER A 809 -17.48 -7.54 -26.20
C SER A 809 -16.41 -7.93 -25.19
N ASN A 810 -15.47 -8.76 -25.63
CA ASN A 810 -14.25 -9.09 -24.89
C ASN A 810 -13.14 -8.03 -25.04
N ASP A 811 -13.36 -6.98 -25.83
CA ASP A 811 -12.43 -5.86 -25.95
C ASP A 811 -12.37 -5.10 -24.61
N PRO A 812 -11.19 -4.98 -23.97
CA PRO A 812 -11.04 -4.24 -22.72
C PRO A 812 -11.58 -2.81 -22.79
N ASP A 813 -11.46 -2.16 -23.95
CA ASP A 813 -11.90 -0.78 -24.15
C ASP A 813 -13.43 -0.66 -24.07
N ARG A 814 -14.13 -1.70 -24.51
CA ARG A 814 -15.60 -1.81 -24.43
C ARG A 814 -16.07 -2.17 -23.04
N PHE A 815 -15.30 -2.99 -22.33
CA PHE A 815 -15.61 -3.37 -20.96
C PHE A 815 -15.43 -2.21 -19.98
N VAL A 816 -14.30 -1.50 -20.04
CA VAL A 816 -13.94 -0.50 -19.01
C VAL A 816 -14.89 0.70 -18.96
N ILE A 817 -15.48 1.10 -20.09
CA ILE A 817 -16.49 2.17 -20.10
C ILE A 817 -17.83 1.76 -19.45
N GLU A 818 -18.08 0.45 -19.31
CA GLU A 818 -19.28 -0.09 -18.64
C GLU A 818 -19.13 -0.20 -17.12
N VAL A 819 -17.91 -0.02 -16.60
CA VAL A 819 -17.65 -0.02 -15.16
C VAL A 819 -18.34 1.17 -14.51
N GLY A 820 -19.47 0.91 -13.87
CA GLY A 820 -20.36 1.95 -13.35
C GLY A 820 -19.89 2.54 -12.01
N TYR A 821 -19.23 1.74 -11.17
CA TYR A 821 -18.65 2.24 -9.92
C TYR A 821 -17.41 3.05 -10.22
N ARG A 822 -17.44 4.33 -9.85
CA ARG A 822 -16.31 5.24 -10.04
C ARG A 822 -15.04 4.70 -9.38
N GLU A 823 -15.16 4.24 -8.13
CA GLU A 823 -14.03 3.68 -7.40
C GLU A 823 -13.39 2.51 -8.16
N SER A 824 -14.21 1.55 -8.64
CA SER A 824 -13.70 0.40 -9.40
C SER A 824 -13.14 0.79 -10.76
N LYS A 825 -13.68 1.82 -11.42
CA LYS A 825 -13.15 2.34 -12.69
C LYS A 825 -11.79 3.01 -12.49
N ASP A 826 -11.67 3.88 -11.50
CA ASP A 826 -10.41 4.50 -11.10
C ASP A 826 -9.39 3.44 -10.63
N TYR A 827 -9.86 2.38 -9.97
CA TYR A 827 -9.04 1.24 -9.56
C TYR A 827 -8.47 0.50 -10.77
N VAL A 828 -9.28 0.18 -11.78
CA VAL A 828 -8.81 -0.43 -13.04
C VAL A 828 -7.75 0.45 -13.70
N PHE A 829 -7.99 1.77 -13.80
CA PHE A 829 -7.02 2.69 -14.38
C PHE A 829 -5.65 2.60 -13.69
N LYS A 830 -5.65 2.59 -12.36
CA LYS A 830 -4.41 2.54 -11.57
C LYS A 830 -3.75 1.17 -11.60
N VAL A 831 -4.49 0.09 -11.41
CA VAL A 831 -3.94 -1.27 -11.42
C VAL A 831 -3.37 -1.60 -12.78
N MET A 832 -4.07 -1.31 -13.87
CA MET A 832 -3.55 -1.60 -15.20
C MET A 832 -2.32 -0.74 -15.53
N SER A 833 -2.32 0.54 -15.16
CA SER A 833 -1.13 1.40 -15.33
C SER A 833 0.08 0.88 -14.55
N ASN A 834 -0.14 0.44 -13.31
CA ASN A 834 0.89 -0.20 -12.49
C ASN A 834 1.36 -1.51 -13.12
N TYR A 835 0.44 -2.34 -13.60
CA TYR A 835 0.75 -3.64 -14.19
C TYR A 835 1.61 -3.49 -15.44
N TRP A 836 1.26 -2.57 -16.35
CA TRP A 836 2.06 -2.28 -17.54
C TRP A 836 3.46 -1.78 -17.19
N ALA A 837 3.58 -0.92 -16.17
CA ALA A 837 4.89 -0.48 -15.69
C ALA A 837 5.71 -1.65 -15.12
N TYR A 838 5.11 -2.52 -14.31
CA TYR A 838 5.78 -3.72 -13.81
C TYR A 838 6.19 -4.68 -14.95
N GLN A 839 5.36 -4.83 -15.99
CA GLN A 839 5.70 -5.63 -17.18
C GLN A 839 6.87 -5.05 -17.98
N GLN A 840 6.96 -3.73 -18.05
CA GLN A 840 8.04 -3.00 -18.70
C GLN A 840 9.38 -3.14 -17.95
N ILE A 841 9.34 -3.13 -16.61
CA ILE A 841 10.55 -3.12 -15.78
C ILE A 841 11.01 -4.54 -15.41
N TYR A 842 10.09 -5.50 -15.31
CA TYR A 842 10.36 -6.85 -14.81
C TYR A 842 9.86 -7.97 -15.74
N THR A 843 10.59 -9.08 -15.74
CA THR A 843 10.16 -10.37 -16.30
C THR A 843 9.06 -10.98 -15.42
N GLU A 844 8.43 -12.07 -15.89
CA GLU A 844 7.44 -12.83 -15.13
C GLU A 844 8.00 -13.47 -13.85
N LYS A 845 9.33 -13.63 -13.78
CA LYS A 845 10.03 -14.09 -12.58
C LYS A 845 10.43 -12.95 -11.65
N LEU A 846 9.92 -11.73 -11.89
CA LEU A 846 10.30 -10.51 -11.17
C LEU A 846 11.80 -10.17 -11.24
N GLU A 847 12.49 -10.71 -12.25
CA GLU A 847 13.86 -10.31 -12.60
C GLU A 847 13.77 -9.01 -13.41
N ARG A 848 14.71 -8.10 -13.22
CA ARG A 848 14.70 -6.85 -13.98
C ARG A 848 15.05 -7.11 -15.45
N ARG A 849 14.38 -6.41 -16.37
CA ARG A 849 14.69 -6.40 -17.81
C ARG A 849 15.90 -5.54 -18.17
#